data_AF-A0A8B6EUF2-F1
#
_entry.id   AF-A0A8B6EUF2-F1
#
_cell.length_a   1.000
_cell.length_b   1.000
_cell.length_c   1.000
_cell.angle_alpha   90.00
_cell.angle_beta   90.00
_cell.angle_gamma   90.00
#
_symmetry.space_group_name_H-M   'P 1'
#
loop_
_entity.id
_entity.type
_entity.pdbx_description
1 polymer ?
#
loop_
_entity_poly.entity_id
_entity_poly.type
_entity_poly.pdbx_seq_one_letter_code
_entity_poly.pdbx_strand_id
1 'polypeptide(L)'
;MSLTKVLWSPINSDKFLSYCGTKINLYNVIKYEEKIGSHGTQGKILSEDSVAVPQGEQLEINLLKTVEWCPKPEHDDVIACGLVNGKVQLRSFDKDSNSDLVDKEFVPRHPRHCLYLFWNHMDSSLLAEGLDKSRNDSCILIWNVKSGGEYERQRYSSNTSESSSIYKPFLEIGNYNDMTASFSWFRKDSRLFVCGMNNRHLRIYDLRDAKEPKQSTTTKLINGVVTDPKNQNRIASFHENNVSVWDTRHFDKPILTLQEPKNIVKLRWCPTRNGFLGVLYRESTSVKLYDIRHTPQGIDELEPNYIDRTISPNNGGQYVTAFNWHPKQENRLLIACTNGAIKDMIVHERIPVIFSPQFHITWGNGKKLVDQELKSTDISLLMKERASKGYGLQSDHVFHNVQLVKEDAKLYGMWRWLSLSHDMVEEPKSQGQSYKHSGVYHLMDFNKGSTMKYQSFQYTDGSTGTKYFMRQYLSEERDKVLQLCGWGNSDNTEGLNLFLKELHKNGQTSKAAAIALFNLKFGQTIEILSGKYRHQTEDSTMMNAVAMAISGYSEDKQTLWRKTCSALLHKLTDPYLRAIFAFLSCEKDNYQEILDMKDLNLCDRVAFAALYLSDSKLQEFMESLIKEVKENGDLDGLLLTGLTSDGIDLLQRHLDRTGDIQTVALAIVYSLPCDITKEDKEKVVMWIQCYREMLDRWQLWHYRAKLDIIWHQNDTSTRVPSQAFISCNFCGKSIACNLPMVQRSLPFMSGPMAANFNRPKVTCCPGCRKPLPRCALCLTNLGTPSGTGLYHHKEKLGLDSKLSPFQDWFSWCQSCRHGGHVSHLFEWFDEHSECPVTGCTCNCVSRDHLERLSLKAVV
;
A
#
# COMPACT_ATOMS: atom_id res chain seq x y z
N MET A 1 -10.00 -49.33 -18.43
CA MET A 1 -10.59 -48.06 -18.92
C MET A 1 -9.54 -47.33 -19.74
N SER A 2 -9.86 -46.99 -20.98
CA SER A 2 -9.02 -46.11 -21.80
C SER A 2 -8.96 -44.72 -21.16
N LEU A 3 -7.77 -44.14 -21.05
CA LEU A 3 -7.58 -42.80 -20.50
C LEU A 3 -7.91 -41.75 -21.58
N THR A 4 -8.74 -40.77 -21.23
CA THR A 4 -9.08 -39.65 -22.12
C THR A 4 -7.86 -38.75 -22.30
N LYS A 5 -7.53 -38.44 -23.56
CA LYS A 5 -6.46 -37.50 -23.95
C LYS A 5 -7.06 -36.30 -24.67
N VAL A 6 -6.37 -35.15 -24.59
CA VAL A 6 -6.79 -33.88 -25.20
C VAL A 6 -5.68 -33.20 -25.98
N LEU A 7 -6.03 -32.60 -27.12
CA LEU A 7 -5.15 -31.87 -28.03
C LEU A 7 -5.83 -30.60 -28.53
N TRP A 8 -5.17 -29.45 -28.43
CA TRP A 8 -5.63 -28.21 -29.07
C TRP A 8 -5.32 -28.22 -30.58
N SER A 9 -6.16 -27.58 -31.40
CA SER A 9 -5.79 -27.29 -32.78
C SER A 9 -4.55 -26.38 -32.79
N PRO A 10 -3.52 -26.68 -33.59
CA PRO A 10 -2.36 -25.82 -33.71
C PRO A 10 -2.68 -24.47 -34.39
N ILE A 11 -3.78 -24.39 -35.13
CA ILE A 11 -4.15 -23.24 -35.97
C ILE A 11 -5.30 -22.46 -35.33
N ASN A 12 -6.42 -23.12 -35.05
CA ASN A 12 -7.60 -22.48 -34.50
C ASN A 12 -7.52 -22.43 -32.96
N SER A 13 -7.72 -21.26 -32.37
CA SER A 13 -7.69 -21.09 -30.91
C SER A 13 -8.86 -21.74 -30.20
N ASP A 14 -9.97 -21.96 -30.90
CA ASP A 14 -11.22 -22.35 -30.25
C ASP A 14 -11.56 -23.82 -30.45
N LYS A 15 -10.81 -24.55 -31.29
CA LYS A 15 -11.02 -26.00 -31.51
C LYS A 15 -10.08 -26.88 -30.68
N PHE A 16 -10.61 -27.95 -30.09
CA PHE A 16 -9.80 -29.02 -29.49
C PHE A 16 -10.39 -30.41 -29.76
N LEU A 17 -9.51 -31.42 -29.75
CA LEU A 17 -9.86 -32.83 -29.84
C LEU A 17 -9.81 -33.49 -28.48
N SER A 18 -10.77 -34.37 -28.22
CA SER A 18 -10.67 -35.37 -27.16
C SER A 18 -10.77 -36.76 -27.77
N TYR A 19 -9.90 -37.69 -27.35
CA TYR A 19 -10.02 -39.08 -27.76
C TYR A 19 -9.86 -40.04 -26.60
N CYS A 20 -10.62 -41.13 -26.64
CA CYS A 20 -10.66 -42.15 -25.61
C CYS A 20 -10.93 -43.52 -26.28
N GLY A 21 -9.94 -44.41 -26.24
CA GLY A 21 -10.05 -45.71 -26.89
C GLY A 21 -10.16 -45.54 -28.41
N THR A 22 -11.28 -45.96 -28.99
CA THR A 22 -11.56 -45.92 -30.43
C THR A 22 -12.26 -44.64 -30.90
N LYS A 23 -12.74 -43.79 -29.98
CA LYS A 23 -13.58 -42.64 -30.26
C LYS A 23 -12.78 -41.34 -30.25
N ILE A 24 -12.92 -40.54 -31.31
CA ILE A 24 -12.33 -39.19 -31.43
C ILE A 24 -13.46 -38.18 -31.62
N ASN A 25 -13.50 -37.17 -30.75
CA ASN A 25 -14.48 -36.08 -30.76
C ASN A 25 -13.79 -34.74 -30.97
N LEU A 26 -14.32 -33.93 -31.88
CA LEU A 26 -13.95 -32.54 -32.10
C LEU A 26 -14.90 -31.62 -31.34
N TYR A 27 -14.36 -30.63 -30.64
CA TYR A 27 -15.12 -29.63 -29.90
C TYR A 27 -14.67 -28.23 -30.30
N ASN A 28 -15.62 -27.30 -30.30
CA ASN A 28 -15.40 -25.87 -30.37
C ASN A 28 -15.72 -25.21 -29.03
N VAL A 29 -14.86 -24.31 -28.57
CA VAL A 29 -15.01 -23.60 -27.30
C VAL A 29 -15.68 -22.26 -27.55
N ILE A 30 -16.83 -22.08 -26.91
CA ILE A 30 -17.66 -20.88 -27.00
C ILE A 30 -17.81 -20.29 -25.60
N LYS A 31 -17.98 -18.97 -25.49
CA LYS A 31 -18.27 -18.33 -24.21
C LYS A 31 -19.65 -18.72 -23.70
N TYR A 32 -19.80 -18.84 -22.38
CA TYR A 32 -21.04 -19.30 -21.75
C TYR A 32 -22.25 -18.40 -22.13
N GLU A 33 -22.04 -17.08 -22.21
CA GLU A 33 -23.07 -16.09 -22.58
C GLU A 33 -23.64 -16.29 -23.99
N GLU A 34 -22.80 -16.69 -24.95
CA GLU A 34 -23.20 -16.90 -26.35
C GLU A 34 -24.07 -18.17 -26.53
N LYS A 35 -24.05 -19.09 -25.56
CA LYS A 35 -24.87 -20.32 -25.57
C LYS A 35 -26.35 -20.04 -25.29
N ILE A 36 -26.68 -18.95 -24.60
CA ILE A 36 -28.07 -18.59 -24.29
C ILE A 36 -28.83 -18.20 -25.58
N GLY A 37 -28.11 -17.77 -26.62
CA GLY A 37 -28.68 -17.35 -27.90
C GLY A 37 -28.91 -18.45 -28.96
N SER A 38 -28.41 -19.69 -28.76
CA SER A 38 -28.49 -20.74 -29.79
C SER A 38 -29.13 -22.03 -29.27
N HIS A 39 -30.15 -22.51 -29.99
CA HIS A 39 -30.96 -23.68 -29.62
C HIS A 39 -30.13 -24.97 -29.39
N GLY A 40 -30.30 -25.59 -28.22
CA GLY A 40 -30.49 -27.05 -28.08
C GLY A 40 -29.29 -28.01 -28.21
N THR A 41 -28.05 -27.58 -28.43
CA THR A 41 -26.91 -28.52 -28.46
C THR A 41 -26.34 -28.80 -27.07
N GLN A 42 -26.24 -30.08 -26.68
CA GLN A 42 -25.67 -30.56 -25.42
C GLN A 42 -24.14 -30.31 -25.37
N GLY A 43 -23.73 -29.06 -25.11
CA GLY A 43 -22.32 -28.72 -24.89
C GLY A 43 -21.83 -29.06 -23.47
N LYS A 44 -20.59 -29.57 -23.35
CA LYS A 44 -19.93 -29.85 -22.07
C LYS A 44 -19.37 -28.56 -21.46
N ILE A 45 -19.67 -28.30 -20.19
CA ILE A 45 -19.15 -27.12 -19.47
C ILE A 45 -17.66 -27.35 -19.16
N LEU A 46 -16.80 -26.38 -19.53
CA LEU A 46 -15.36 -26.43 -19.34
C LEU A 46 -14.89 -25.56 -18.16
N SER A 47 -15.45 -24.37 -18.02
CA SER A 47 -15.25 -23.43 -16.91
C SER A 47 -16.52 -22.61 -16.65
N GLU A 48 -16.50 -21.68 -15.69
CA GLU A 48 -17.62 -20.74 -15.45
C GLU A 48 -17.95 -19.92 -16.71
N ASP A 49 -16.93 -19.61 -17.52
CA ASP A 49 -17.05 -18.73 -18.68
C ASP A 49 -17.04 -19.47 -20.03
N SER A 50 -16.75 -20.78 -20.07
CA SER A 50 -16.51 -21.50 -21.33
C SER A 50 -17.23 -22.85 -21.43
N VAL A 51 -17.73 -23.13 -22.63
CA VAL A 51 -18.45 -24.38 -22.97
C VAL A 51 -17.87 -24.98 -24.24
N ALA A 52 -17.66 -26.29 -24.23
CA ALA A 52 -17.30 -27.09 -25.39
C ALA A 52 -18.56 -27.60 -26.11
N VAL A 53 -18.78 -27.15 -27.34
CA VAL A 53 -19.83 -27.65 -28.23
C VAL A 53 -19.21 -28.66 -29.19
N PRO A 54 -19.69 -29.91 -29.28
CA PRO A 54 -19.17 -30.88 -30.23
C PRO A 54 -19.42 -30.41 -31.68
N GLN A 55 -18.41 -30.50 -32.54
CA GLN A 55 -18.51 -30.21 -33.97
C GLN A 55 -18.43 -31.51 -34.77
N GLY A 56 -19.44 -31.75 -35.60
CA GLY A 56 -19.48 -32.87 -36.55
C GLY A 56 -19.77 -34.24 -35.93
N GLU A 57 -19.70 -35.27 -36.77
CA GLU A 57 -19.85 -36.67 -36.37
C GLU A 57 -18.58 -37.18 -35.68
N GLN A 58 -18.76 -38.02 -34.66
CA GLN A 58 -17.66 -38.68 -33.97
C GLN A 58 -16.95 -39.66 -34.90
N LEU A 59 -15.61 -39.57 -35.01
CA LEU A 59 -14.81 -40.55 -35.75
C LEU A 59 -14.57 -41.79 -34.88
N GLU A 60 -14.88 -42.97 -35.41
CA GLU A 60 -14.59 -44.26 -34.78
C GLU A 60 -13.49 -44.98 -35.55
N ILE A 61 -12.32 -45.15 -34.92
CA ILE A 61 -11.16 -45.80 -35.50
C ILE A 61 -10.80 -47.01 -34.64
N ASN A 62 -10.89 -48.20 -35.24
CA ASN A 62 -10.55 -49.45 -34.57
C ASN A 62 -9.04 -49.51 -34.30
N LEU A 63 -8.67 -50.01 -33.13
CA LEU A 63 -7.27 -50.19 -32.71
C LEU A 63 -6.45 -48.88 -32.68
N LEU A 64 -7.09 -47.74 -32.38
CA LEU A 64 -6.40 -46.46 -32.24
C LEU A 64 -5.42 -46.47 -31.04
N LYS A 65 -4.19 -45.99 -31.27
CA LYS A 65 -3.15 -45.88 -30.24
C LYS A 65 -2.72 -44.45 -29.98
N THR A 66 -2.48 -43.68 -31.04
CA THR A 66 -2.02 -42.29 -30.97
C THR A 66 -2.66 -41.45 -32.06
N VAL A 67 -2.83 -40.16 -31.78
CA VAL A 67 -3.42 -39.18 -32.69
C VAL A 67 -2.53 -37.94 -32.67
N GLU A 68 -2.28 -37.37 -33.84
CA GLU A 68 -1.59 -36.09 -33.99
C GLU A 68 -2.33 -35.22 -35.03
N TRP A 69 -2.44 -33.92 -34.76
CA TRP A 69 -3.15 -32.97 -35.61
C TRP A 69 -2.25 -32.45 -36.73
N CYS A 70 -2.77 -32.33 -37.97
CA CYS A 70 -2.05 -31.68 -39.06
C CYS A 70 -1.77 -30.18 -38.77
N PRO A 71 -0.52 -29.71 -38.77
CA PRO A 71 -0.18 -28.32 -38.49
C PRO A 71 -0.47 -27.34 -39.65
N LYS A 72 -1.02 -27.79 -40.80
CA LYS A 72 -1.29 -26.92 -41.96
C LYS A 72 -2.64 -26.19 -41.83
N PRO A 73 -2.68 -24.85 -42.03
CA PRO A 73 -3.94 -24.08 -42.03
C PRO A 73 -5.01 -24.56 -43.01
N GLU A 74 -4.60 -25.01 -44.20
CA GLU A 74 -5.51 -25.47 -45.27
C GLU A 74 -6.18 -26.83 -44.96
N HIS A 75 -5.65 -27.57 -43.99
CA HIS A 75 -6.14 -28.90 -43.60
C HIS A 75 -6.35 -28.96 -42.07
N ASP A 76 -6.99 -27.93 -41.50
CA ASP A 76 -7.27 -27.87 -40.06
C ASP A 76 -8.14 -29.04 -39.59
N ASP A 77 -8.93 -29.68 -40.45
CA ASP A 77 -9.79 -30.80 -40.03
C ASP A 77 -9.14 -32.18 -40.22
N VAL A 78 -7.87 -32.25 -40.67
CA VAL A 78 -7.15 -33.51 -40.92
C VAL A 78 -6.32 -33.95 -39.71
N ILE A 79 -6.47 -35.21 -39.33
CA ILE A 79 -5.74 -35.87 -38.25
C ILE A 79 -5.01 -37.12 -38.73
N ALA A 80 -3.83 -37.36 -38.16
CA ALA A 80 -3.08 -38.60 -38.36
C ALA A 80 -3.33 -39.55 -37.19
N CYS A 81 -3.76 -40.77 -37.50
CA CYS A 81 -4.13 -41.79 -36.53
C CYS A 81 -3.21 -43.01 -36.65
N GLY A 82 -2.48 -43.31 -35.59
CA GLY A 82 -1.58 -44.45 -35.50
C GLY A 82 -2.27 -45.63 -34.85
N LEU A 83 -2.24 -46.78 -35.52
CA LEU A 83 -2.95 -47.98 -35.12
C LEU A 83 -2.05 -48.99 -34.39
N VAL A 84 -2.65 -49.92 -33.65
CA VAL A 84 -1.93 -51.03 -32.97
C VAL A 84 -1.23 -51.95 -33.98
N ASN A 85 -1.69 -52.06 -35.22
CA ASN A 85 -1.00 -52.84 -36.25
C ASN A 85 0.16 -52.08 -36.93
N GLY A 86 0.40 -50.82 -36.55
CA GLY A 86 1.47 -49.98 -37.10
C GLY A 86 1.07 -49.23 -38.36
N LYS A 87 -0.17 -49.36 -38.83
CA LYS A 87 -0.64 -48.52 -39.92
C LYS A 87 -0.91 -47.11 -39.41
N VAL A 88 -0.65 -46.12 -40.28
CA VAL A 88 -1.04 -44.73 -40.06
C VAL A 88 -2.11 -44.35 -41.07
N GLN A 89 -3.28 -43.94 -40.57
CA GLN A 89 -4.39 -43.48 -41.40
C GLN A 89 -4.58 -41.97 -41.25
N LEU A 90 -4.76 -41.27 -42.36
CA LEU A 90 -5.17 -39.86 -42.35
C LEU A 90 -6.70 -39.76 -42.50
N ARG A 91 -7.35 -39.05 -41.58
CA ARG A 91 -8.81 -38.87 -41.56
C ARG A 91 -9.15 -37.38 -41.45
N SER A 92 -10.25 -36.97 -42.09
CA SER A 92 -10.82 -35.62 -41.95
C SER A 92 -12.14 -35.68 -41.17
N PHE A 93 -12.46 -34.62 -40.44
CA PHE A 93 -13.79 -34.43 -39.84
C PHE A 93 -14.81 -33.84 -40.81
N ASP A 94 -14.34 -33.15 -41.87
CA ASP A 94 -15.19 -32.59 -42.90
C ASP A 94 -15.24 -33.53 -44.11
N LYS A 95 -16.42 -34.12 -44.35
CA LYS A 95 -16.66 -35.06 -45.46
C LYS A 95 -16.64 -34.37 -46.83
N ASP A 96 -16.87 -33.05 -46.88
CA ASP A 96 -16.94 -32.29 -48.13
C ASP A 96 -15.57 -31.69 -48.52
N SER A 97 -14.56 -31.81 -47.65
CA SER A 97 -13.19 -31.38 -47.93
C SER A 97 -12.48 -32.36 -48.87
N ASN A 98 -12.57 -32.12 -50.18
CA ASN A 98 -11.78 -32.79 -51.23
C ASN A 98 -10.28 -32.47 -51.10
N SER A 99 -9.65 -32.88 -50.00
CA SER A 99 -8.21 -32.80 -49.83
C SER A 99 -7.57 -34.12 -50.23
N ASP A 100 -6.55 -34.05 -51.09
CA ASP A 100 -5.74 -35.20 -51.55
C ASP A 100 -5.06 -36.00 -50.42
N LEU A 101 -5.29 -35.64 -49.16
CA LEU A 101 -4.69 -36.23 -47.97
C LEU A 101 -5.64 -37.17 -47.22
N VAL A 102 -6.96 -37.08 -47.45
CA VAL A 102 -7.93 -37.92 -46.75
C VAL A 102 -7.84 -39.36 -47.25
N ASP A 103 -7.99 -40.33 -46.35
CA ASP A 103 -7.99 -41.77 -46.62
C ASP A 103 -6.68 -42.37 -47.14
N LYS A 104 -5.57 -41.62 -47.06
CA LYS A 104 -4.23 -42.19 -47.25
C LYS A 104 -3.86 -43.11 -46.08
N GLU A 105 -3.44 -44.33 -46.42
CA GLU A 105 -2.87 -45.31 -45.48
C GLU A 105 -1.36 -45.47 -45.70
N PHE A 106 -0.57 -45.27 -44.65
CA PHE A 106 0.84 -45.63 -44.62
C PHE A 106 1.01 -46.96 -43.88
N VAL A 107 1.63 -47.93 -44.55
CA VAL A 107 1.74 -49.31 -44.05
C VAL A 107 3.21 -49.68 -43.87
N PRO A 108 3.65 -50.01 -42.65
CA PRO A 108 5.02 -50.45 -42.40
C PRO A 108 5.25 -51.84 -42.99
N ARG A 109 6.52 -52.19 -43.23
CA ARG A 109 6.92 -53.48 -43.82
C ARG A 109 6.46 -54.66 -42.98
N HIS A 110 6.50 -54.51 -41.65
CA HIS A 110 6.04 -55.51 -40.69
C HIS A 110 5.02 -54.89 -39.72
N PRO A 111 3.85 -55.52 -39.51
CA PRO A 111 2.84 -55.00 -38.61
C PRO A 111 3.30 -55.09 -37.15
N ARG A 112 3.30 -53.97 -36.44
CA ARG A 112 3.72 -53.83 -35.03
C ARG A 112 3.20 -52.53 -34.45
N HIS A 113 3.19 -52.37 -33.13
CA HIS A 113 2.50 -51.25 -32.52
C HIS A 113 3.15 -49.90 -32.84
N CYS A 114 2.31 -48.93 -33.25
CA CYS A 114 2.69 -47.52 -33.36
C CYS A 114 2.76 -46.90 -31.96
N LEU A 115 3.96 -46.56 -31.49
CA LEU A 115 4.21 -46.04 -30.15
C LEU A 115 3.85 -44.55 -30.03
N TYR A 116 4.23 -43.77 -31.04
CA TYR A 116 4.00 -42.34 -31.11
C TYR A 116 3.93 -41.88 -32.58
N LEU A 117 3.25 -40.76 -32.81
CA LEU A 117 3.22 -40.05 -34.08
C LEU A 117 3.50 -38.58 -33.84
N PHE A 118 4.39 -37.99 -34.65
CA PHE A 118 4.70 -36.57 -34.60
C PHE A 118 4.80 -35.98 -36.00
N TRP A 119 3.92 -35.02 -36.28
CA TRP A 119 4.00 -34.19 -37.46
C TRP A 119 5.12 -33.16 -37.31
N ASN A 120 5.87 -32.93 -38.38
CA ASN A 120 6.82 -31.84 -38.41
C ASN A 120 6.06 -30.51 -38.56
N HIS A 121 6.27 -29.60 -37.62
CA HIS A 121 5.52 -28.34 -37.54
C HIS A 121 5.97 -27.30 -38.57
N MET A 122 7.20 -27.41 -39.06
CA MET A 122 7.75 -26.50 -40.08
C MET A 122 7.59 -27.10 -41.48
N ASP A 123 8.03 -28.34 -41.67
CA ASP A 123 7.80 -29.09 -42.90
C ASP A 123 6.65 -30.06 -42.73
N SER A 124 5.45 -29.53 -42.94
CA SER A 124 4.20 -30.26 -42.86
C SER A 124 4.02 -31.30 -44.01
N SER A 125 5.06 -31.68 -44.74
CA SER A 125 5.03 -32.90 -45.56
C SER A 125 5.54 -34.11 -44.80
N LEU A 126 6.28 -33.93 -43.70
CA LEU A 126 6.96 -35.00 -42.99
C LEU A 126 6.18 -35.45 -41.74
N LEU A 127 5.96 -36.76 -41.64
CA LEU A 127 5.32 -37.41 -40.51
C LEU A 127 6.25 -38.48 -39.93
N ALA A 128 6.65 -38.34 -38.67
CA ALA A 128 7.44 -39.33 -37.97
C ALA A 128 6.56 -40.34 -37.25
N GLU A 129 6.90 -41.62 -37.41
CA GLU A 129 6.29 -42.76 -36.77
C GLU A 129 7.35 -43.55 -35.99
N GLY A 130 7.04 -43.86 -34.73
CA GLY A 130 7.83 -44.78 -33.90
C GLY A 130 7.14 -46.12 -33.78
N LEU A 131 7.87 -47.20 -34.05
CA LEU A 131 7.39 -48.57 -34.02
C LEU A 131 8.09 -49.40 -32.96
N ASP A 132 7.40 -50.43 -32.46
CA ASP A 132 7.97 -51.39 -31.51
C ASP A 132 9.22 -52.12 -32.04
N LYS A 133 10.00 -52.71 -31.13
CA LYS A 133 11.23 -53.41 -31.49
C LYS A 133 10.95 -54.55 -32.48
N SER A 134 11.69 -54.54 -33.60
CA SER A 134 11.68 -55.62 -34.59
C SER A 134 13.10 -56.15 -34.81
N ARG A 135 13.21 -57.44 -35.14
CA ARG A 135 14.50 -58.07 -35.45
C ARG A 135 15.06 -57.64 -36.80
N ASN A 136 14.18 -57.29 -37.74
CA ASN A 136 14.53 -57.14 -39.16
C ASN A 136 14.12 -55.78 -39.76
N ASP A 137 13.71 -54.81 -38.93
CA ASP A 137 13.13 -53.56 -39.41
C ASP A 137 13.49 -52.37 -38.49
N SER A 138 13.68 -51.19 -39.08
CA SER A 138 14.07 -49.96 -38.37
C SER A 138 12.96 -49.48 -37.43
N CYS A 139 13.29 -48.87 -36.28
CA CYS A 139 12.30 -48.52 -35.27
C CYS A 139 11.62 -47.16 -35.47
N ILE A 140 12.18 -46.29 -36.31
CA ILE A 140 11.61 -44.98 -36.64
C ILE A 140 11.45 -44.86 -38.16
N LEU A 141 10.24 -44.54 -38.61
CA LEU A 141 9.92 -44.28 -40.01
C LEU A 141 9.50 -42.83 -40.19
N ILE A 142 10.04 -42.15 -41.19
CA ILE A 142 9.58 -40.81 -41.58
C ILE A 142 8.89 -40.93 -42.93
N TRP A 143 7.63 -40.53 -42.98
CA TRP A 143 6.78 -40.55 -44.15
C TRP A 143 6.72 -39.17 -44.80
N ASN A 144 6.73 -39.11 -46.13
CA ASN A 144 6.41 -37.89 -46.87
C ASN A 144 4.98 -37.99 -47.41
N VAL A 145 4.08 -37.19 -46.84
CA VAL A 145 2.63 -37.23 -47.07
C VAL A 145 2.24 -36.66 -48.45
N LYS A 146 3.10 -35.80 -49.04
CA LYS A 146 2.89 -35.21 -50.37
C LYS A 146 3.45 -36.09 -51.49
N SER A 147 4.48 -36.88 -51.22
CA SER A 147 5.10 -37.75 -52.23
C SER A 147 4.20 -38.96 -52.48
N GLY A 148 3.23 -38.82 -53.38
CA GLY A 148 2.65 -39.96 -54.08
C GLY A 148 3.78 -40.69 -54.81
N GLY A 149 4.15 -41.88 -54.34
CA GLY A 149 5.24 -42.63 -54.97
C GLY A 149 4.83 -43.09 -56.37
N GLU A 150 5.55 -42.62 -57.40
CA GLU A 150 5.61 -43.20 -58.75
C GLU A 150 6.32 -44.57 -58.78
N TYR A 151 6.18 -45.41 -57.75
CA TYR A 151 6.75 -46.76 -57.75
C TYR A 151 5.77 -47.75 -57.14
N GLU A 152 4.84 -48.22 -57.98
CA GLU A 152 3.96 -49.36 -57.69
C GLU A 152 4.79 -50.62 -57.38
N ARG A 153 4.53 -51.24 -56.23
CA ARG A 153 4.77 -52.67 -56.03
C ARG A 153 3.44 -53.39 -56.28
N GLN A 154 3.24 -53.92 -57.49
CA GLN A 154 2.17 -54.89 -57.74
C GLN A 154 2.41 -56.14 -56.89
N ARG A 155 1.44 -56.51 -56.04
CA ARG A 155 1.41 -57.86 -55.46
C ARG A 155 0.92 -58.83 -56.55
N TYR A 156 1.77 -59.75 -56.98
CA TYR A 156 1.27 -61.00 -57.55
C TYR A 156 0.76 -61.87 -56.39
N SER A 157 -0.50 -61.69 -56.03
CA SER A 157 -1.25 -62.64 -55.20
C SER A 157 -2.73 -62.47 -55.51
N SER A 158 -3.35 -63.57 -55.92
CA SER A 158 -4.71 -63.69 -56.42
C SER A 158 -5.79 -63.28 -55.41
N ASN A 159 -6.84 -62.66 -55.96
CA ASN A 159 -8.18 -62.43 -55.39
C ASN A 159 -8.30 -61.45 -54.22
N THR A 160 -8.37 -60.15 -54.53
CA THR A 160 -9.40 -59.20 -54.06
C THR A 160 -9.18 -57.84 -54.74
N SER A 161 -10.24 -57.28 -55.30
CA SER A 161 -10.24 -56.03 -56.07
C SER A 161 -10.31 -54.81 -55.14
N GLU A 162 -9.19 -54.42 -54.53
CA GLU A 162 -8.99 -53.07 -53.99
C GLU A 162 -7.53 -52.63 -54.25
N SER A 163 -7.36 -51.65 -55.13
CA SER A 163 -6.07 -51.03 -55.45
C SER A 163 -5.63 -50.11 -54.32
N SER A 164 -5.05 -50.64 -53.24
CA SER A 164 -4.42 -49.82 -52.20
C SER A 164 -3.02 -49.38 -52.66
N SER A 165 -2.81 -48.08 -52.88
CA SER A 165 -1.49 -47.51 -53.18
C SER A 165 -0.55 -47.68 -51.97
N ILE A 166 0.57 -48.39 -52.14
CA ILE A 166 1.54 -48.65 -51.06
C ILE A 166 2.61 -47.54 -51.07
N TYR A 167 2.66 -46.74 -50.00
CA TYR A 167 3.68 -45.70 -49.82
C TYR A 167 4.98 -46.28 -49.23
N LYS A 168 6.14 -45.77 -49.69
CA LYS A 168 7.45 -46.10 -49.12
C LYS A 168 7.88 -45.01 -48.12
N PRO A 169 8.50 -45.35 -46.98
CA PRO A 169 9.03 -44.33 -46.06
C PRO A 169 10.12 -43.50 -46.75
N PHE A 170 10.12 -42.20 -46.46
CA PHE A 170 11.13 -41.25 -46.92
C PHE A 170 12.48 -41.52 -46.25
N LEU A 171 12.47 -41.89 -44.97
CA LEU A 171 13.67 -42.22 -44.21
C LEU A 171 13.37 -43.29 -43.15
N GLU A 172 14.29 -44.23 -43.00
CA GLU A 172 14.25 -45.33 -42.03
C GLU A 172 15.44 -45.17 -41.07
N ILE A 173 15.18 -45.03 -39.77
CA ILE A 173 16.21 -44.80 -38.73
C ILE A 173 16.15 -45.89 -37.67
N GLY A 174 17.33 -46.37 -37.29
CA GLY A 174 17.53 -47.45 -36.32
C GLY A 174 18.03 -48.72 -37.00
N ASN A 175 19.06 -49.31 -36.39
CA ASN A 175 19.64 -50.57 -36.83
C ASN A 175 18.75 -51.75 -36.43
N TYR A 176 19.08 -52.94 -36.93
CA TYR A 176 18.41 -54.18 -36.54
C TYR A 176 18.42 -54.36 -35.01
N ASN A 177 17.27 -54.66 -34.42
CA ASN A 177 17.02 -54.76 -32.97
C ASN A 177 17.04 -53.46 -32.16
N ASP A 178 17.20 -52.28 -32.78
CA ASP A 178 17.08 -51.02 -32.04
C ASP A 178 15.65 -50.81 -31.54
N MET A 179 15.53 -50.16 -30.38
CA MET A 179 14.25 -49.79 -29.78
C MET A 179 14.17 -48.27 -29.67
N THR A 180 13.02 -47.71 -30.01
CA THR A 180 12.71 -46.31 -29.76
C THR A 180 11.72 -46.17 -28.61
N ALA A 181 11.93 -45.18 -27.75
CA ALA A 181 11.03 -44.88 -26.63
C ALA A 181 10.26 -43.57 -26.84
N SER A 182 10.91 -42.57 -27.44
CA SER A 182 10.31 -41.25 -27.63
C SER A 182 10.96 -40.49 -28.79
N PHE A 183 10.26 -39.48 -29.28
CA PHE A 183 10.67 -38.65 -30.41
C PHE A 183 10.11 -37.24 -30.26
N SER A 184 10.85 -36.22 -30.71
CA SER A 184 10.34 -34.86 -30.86
C SER A 184 11.10 -34.09 -31.94
N TRP A 185 10.37 -33.38 -32.80
CA TRP A 185 10.95 -32.42 -33.74
C TRP A 185 11.45 -31.16 -33.02
N PHE A 186 12.49 -30.51 -33.55
CA PHE A 186 12.81 -29.14 -33.16
C PHE A 186 11.84 -28.16 -33.83
N ARG A 187 11.44 -27.10 -33.13
CA ARG A 187 10.42 -26.15 -33.62
C ARG A 187 10.95 -25.11 -34.62
N LYS A 188 12.24 -24.78 -34.56
CA LYS A 188 12.87 -23.77 -35.42
C LYS A 188 13.64 -24.36 -36.62
N ASP A 189 14.02 -25.62 -36.53
CA ASP A 189 14.77 -26.32 -37.59
C ASP A 189 14.01 -27.59 -37.99
N SER A 190 13.51 -27.62 -39.24
CA SER A 190 12.72 -28.75 -39.75
C SER A 190 13.55 -30.02 -39.98
N ARG A 191 14.89 -29.92 -39.96
CA ARG A 191 15.79 -31.02 -40.28
C ARG A 191 16.34 -31.72 -39.05
N LEU A 192 16.13 -31.17 -37.86
CA LEU A 192 16.63 -31.76 -36.62
C LEU A 192 15.48 -32.40 -35.83
N PHE A 193 15.78 -33.56 -35.24
CA PHE A 193 14.91 -34.19 -34.25
C PHE A 193 15.74 -34.86 -33.16
N VAL A 194 15.10 -35.07 -32.01
CA VAL A 194 15.67 -35.80 -30.88
C VAL A 194 14.86 -37.05 -30.60
N CYS A 195 15.53 -38.15 -30.31
CA CYS A 195 14.89 -39.42 -30.00
C CYS A 195 15.60 -40.17 -28.86
N GLY A 196 14.81 -40.88 -28.07
CA GLY A 196 15.30 -41.84 -27.08
C GLY A 196 15.48 -43.22 -27.72
N MET A 197 16.70 -43.74 -27.73
CA MET A 197 17.07 -45.03 -28.34
C MET A 197 17.70 -46.00 -27.34
N ASN A 198 17.48 -47.30 -27.57
CA ASN A 198 18.18 -48.42 -26.94
C ASN A 198 18.22 -48.39 -25.40
N ASN A 199 17.18 -47.82 -24.76
CA ASN A 199 17.02 -47.72 -23.31
C ASN A 199 18.12 -46.98 -22.55
N ARG A 200 19.09 -46.36 -23.26
CA ARG A 200 20.28 -45.76 -22.66
C ARG A 200 20.79 -44.51 -23.38
N HIS A 201 20.26 -44.17 -24.54
CA HIS A 201 20.81 -43.08 -25.34
C HIS A 201 19.71 -42.08 -25.70
N LEU A 202 20.00 -40.81 -25.47
CA LEU A 202 19.25 -39.72 -26.07
C LEU A 202 20.09 -39.17 -27.22
N ARG A 203 19.55 -39.21 -28.44
CA ARG A 203 20.27 -38.90 -29.68
C ARG A 203 19.58 -37.80 -30.46
N ILE A 204 20.38 -36.93 -31.05
CA ILE A 204 19.94 -35.87 -31.96
C ILE A 204 20.41 -36.24 -33.37
N TYR A 205 19.49 -36.26 -34.32
CA TYR A 205 19.75 -36.62 -35.71
C TYR A 205 19.47 -35.42 -36.63
N ASP A 206 20.16 -35.37 -37.76
CA ASP A 206 19.94 -34.40 -38.84
C ASP A 206 19.46 -35.14 -40.08
N LEU A 207 18.33 -34.73 -40.67
CA LEU A 207 17.76 -35.38 -41.85
C LEU A 207 18.69 -35.35 -43.08
N ARG A 208 19.69 -34.46 -43.10
CA ARG A 208 20.71 -34.44 -44.16
C ARG A 208 21.69 -35.60 -44.07
N ASP A 209 21.96 -36.09 -42.86
CA ASP A 209 22.87 -37.20 -42.59
C ASP A 209 22.27 -38.08 -41.50
N ALA A 210 21.37 -38.97 -41.93
CA ALA A 210 20.56 -39.78 -41.04
C ALA A 210 21.23 -41.10 -40.61
N LYS A 211 22.44 -41.40 -41.11
CA LYS A 211 23.14 -42.66 -40.79
C LYS A 211 23.68 -42.65 -39.37
N GLU A 212 24.27 -41.52 -38.96
CA GLU A 212 24.87 -41.35 -37.64
C GLU A 212 24.23 -40.18 -36.88
N PRO A 213 24.08 -40.28 -35.55
CA PRO A 213 23.55 -39.18 -34.75
C PRO A 213 24.55 -38.01 -34.70
N LYS A 214 24.06 -36.78 -34.89
CA LYS A 214 24.84 -35.54 -34.77
C LYS A 214 25.39 -35.35 -33.35
N GLN A 215 24.60 -35.65 -32.34
CA GLN A 215 24.97 -35.61 -30.92
C GLN A 215 24.30 -36.77 -30.18
N SER A 216 24.98 -37.35 -29.19
CA SER A 216 24.45 -38.45 -28.40
C SER A 216 24.91 -38.33 -26.95
N THR A 217 24.00 -38.61 -26.01
CA THR A 217 24.32 -38.70 -24.59
C THR A 217 23.79 -39.99 -23.97
N THR A 218 24.49 -40.51 -22.96
CA THR A 218 24.10 -41.72 -22.24
C THR A 218 23.20 -41.37 -21.06
N THR A 219 21.92 -41.71 -21.12
CA THR A 219 20.95 -41.47 -20.04
C THR A 219 19.81 -42.49 -20.08
N LYS A 220 19.24 -42.80 -18.91
CA LYS A 220 18.01 -43.60 -18.81
C LYS A 220 16.74 -42.75 -19.06
N LEU A 221 16.86 -41.42 -19.05
CA LEU A 221 15.78 -40.43 -19.18
C LEU A 221 15.26 -40.33 -20.63
N ILE A 222 14.62 -41.38 -21.13
CA ILE A 222 14.25 -41.50 -22.55
C ILE A 222 12.76 -41.77 -22.82
N ASN A 223 11.93 -41.97 -21.80
CA ASN A 223 10.53 -42.41 -21.97
C ASN A 223 9.64 -41.36 -22.63
N GLY A 224 10.02 -40.08 -22.51
CA GLY A 224 9.43 -38.98 -23.25
C GLY A 224 10.41 -37.83 -23.39
N VAL A 225 10.52 -37.28 -24.59
CA VAL A 225 11.37 -36.13 -24.91
C VAL A 225 10.51 -35.02 -25.50
N VAL A 226 10.79 -33.78 -25.10
CA VAL A 226 10.04 -32.61 -25.55
C VAL A 226 11.01 -31.45 -25.76
N THR A 227 10.97 -30.85 -26.95
CA THR A 227 11.76 -29.67 -27.31
C THR A 227 11.06 -28.39 -26.83
N ASP A 228 11.83 -27.41 -26.35
CA ASP A 228 11.29 -26.10 -25.97
C ASP A 228 10.91 -25.31 -27.24
N PRO A 229 9.65 -24.85 -27.38
CA PRO A 229 9.21 -24.10 -28.55
C PRO A 229 9.88 -22.74 -28.75
N LYS A 230 10.32 -22.09 -27.67
CA LYS A 230 10.94 -20.76 -27.72
C LYS A 230 12.47 -20.84 -27.78
N ASN A 231 13.07 -21.83 -27.13
CA ASN A 231 14.52 -22.04 -27.10
C ASN A 231 14.94 -23.36 -27.79
N GLN A 232 15.59 -23.25 -28.96
CA GLN A 232 16.03 -24.43 -29.73
C GLN A 232 17.08 -25.27 -29.00
N ASN A 233 17.87 -24.67 -28.11
CA ASN A 233 18.96 -25.37 -27.44
C ASN A 233 18.49 -26.10 -26.18
N ARG A 234 17.20 -26.08 -25.85
CA ARG A 234 16.68 -26.66 -24.61
C ARG A 234 15.73 -27.79 -24.91
N ILE A 235 15.98 -28.93 -24.27
CA ILE A 235 15.08 -30.09 -24.33
C ILE A 235 14.81 -30.58 -22.91
N ALA A 236 13.66 -31.22 -22.70
CA ALA A 236 13.38 -31.93 -21.46
C ALA A 236 13.07 -33.39 -21.76
N SER A 237 13.54 -34.28 -20.89
CA SER A 237 13.26 -35.70 -20.98
C SER A 237 12.98 -36.30 -19.61
N PHE A 238 12.30 -37.45 -19.56
CA PHE A 238 11.98 -38.10 -18.30
C PHE A 238 12.10 -39.62 -18.36
N HIS A 239 12.29 -40.23 -17.20
CA HIS A 239 12.18 -41.67 -16.97
C HIS A 239 11.78 -41.91 -15.52
N GLU A 240 10.82 -42.82 -15.34
CA GLU A 240 10.17 -43.06 -14.05
C GLU A 240 9.72 -41.75 -13.41
N ASN A 241 10.30 -41.37 -12.27
CA ASN A 241 9.94 -40.18 -11.51
C ASN A 241 10.91 -38.99 -11.70
N ASN A 242 11.93 -39.13 -12.53
CA ASN A 242 12.92 -38.08 -12.77
C ASN A 242 12.66 -37.37 -14.11
N VAL A 243 12.66 -36.03 -14.10
CA VAL A 243 12.70 -35.17 -15.28
C VAL A 243 14.05 -34.47 -15.33
N SER A 244 14.73 -34.46 -16.47
CA SER A 244 15.90 -33.59 -16.66
C SER A 244 15.74 -32.66 -17.85
N VAL A 245 16.32 -31.48 -17.71
CA VAL A 245 16.42 -30.46 -18.75
C VAL A 245 17.86 -30.44 -19.26
N TRP A 246 18.04 -30.48 -20.58
CA TRP A 246 19.34 -30.56 -21.24
C TRP A 246 19.58 -29.33 -22.12
N ASP A 247 20.85 -28.93 -22.24
CA ASP A 247 21.30 -27.98 -23.26
C ASP A 247 21.90 -28.76 -24.43
N THR A 248 21.45 -28.52 -25.66
CA THR A 248 22.02 -29.18 -26.84
C THR A 248 23.44 -28.71 -27.15
N ARG A 249 23.87 -27.56 -26.61
CA ARG A 249 25.25 -27.07 -26.73
C ARG A 249 26.22 -27.84 -25.85
N HIS A 250 25.75 -28.30 -24.69
CA HIS A 250 26.51 -29.09 -23.70
C HIS A 250 25.70 -30.33 -23.34
N PHE A 251 25.70 -31.30 -24.26
CA PHE A 251 24.77 -32.42 -24.22
C PHE A 251 25.25 -33.60 -23.36
N ASP A 252 26.41 -33.47 -22.73
CA ASP A 252 27.02 -34.48 -21.87
C ASP A 252 26.33 -34.58 -20.50
N LYS A 253 25.85 -33.47 -19.94
CA LYS A 253 25.20 -33.41 -18.61
C LYS A 253 23.90 -32.60 -18.63
N PRO A 254 22.90 -32.97 -17.79
CA PRO A 254 21.68 -32.19 -17.67
C PRO A 254 21.91 -30.89 -16.88
N ILE A 255 21.23 -29.81 -17.29
CA ILE A 255 21.23 -28.49 -16.60
C ILE A 255 20.49 -28.59 -15.26
N LEU A 256 19.37 -29.31 -15.26
CA LEU A 256 18.46 -29.42 -14.12
C LEU A 256 17.90 -30.83 -14.09
N THR A 257 17.79 -31.40 -12.89
CA THR A 257 17.07 -32.66 -12.65
C THR A 257 16.04 -32.44 -11.56
N LEU A 258 14.79 -32.79 -11.85
CA LEU A 258 13.62 -32.66 -10.98
C LEU A 258 13.13 -34.06 -10.63
N GLN A 259 12.79 -34.27 -9.35
CA GLN A 259 12.31 -35.55 -8.85
C GLN A 259 10.86 -35.44 -8.38
N GLU A 260 10.02 -36.34 -8.87
CA GLU A 260 8.59 -36.43 -8.53
C GLU A 260 8.29 -37.63 -7.60
N PRO A 261 7.14 -37.64 -6.90
CA PRO A 261 6.78 -38.72 -5.99
C PRO A 261 6.39 -40.02 -6.71
N LYS A 262 5.91 -39.92 -7.95
CA LYS A 262 5.43 -41.06 -8.76
C LYS A 262 5.90 -40.94 -10.20
N ASN A 263 5.73 -42.02 -10.96
CA ASN A 263 6.12 -42.07 -12.36
C ASN A 263 5.41 -41.02 -13.21
N ILE A 264 6.17 -40.33 -14.06
CA ILE A 264 5.70 -39.29 -14.95
C ILE A 264 4.91 -39.92 -16.10
N VAL A 265 3.75 -39.35 -16.37
CA VAL A 265 2.83 -39.75 -17.45
C VAL A 265 3.03 -38.86 -18.67
N LYS A 266 3.15 -37.54 -18.47
CA LYS A 266 3.23 -36.58 -19.57
C LYS A 266 4.07 -35.36 -19.19
N LEU A 267 4.85 -34.89 -20.16
CA LEU A 267 5.70 -33.72 -20.09
C LEU A 267 5.37 -32.80 -21.27
N ARG A 268 5.20 -31.48 -21.06
CA ARG A 268 4.93 -30.50 -22.13
C ARG A 268 5.46 -29.11 -21.75
N TRP A 269 6.25 -28.50 -22.63
CA TRP A 269 6.60 -27.07 -22.55
C TRP A 269 5.41 -26.19 -22.90
N CYS A 270 5.33 -25.02 -22.25
CA CYS A 270 4.39 -23.97 -22.63
C CYS A 270 4.82 -23.36 -23.99
N PRO A 271 3.95 -23.32 -25.01
CA PRO A 271 4.29 -22.77 -26.32
C PRO A 271 4.36 -21.24 -26.32
N THR A 272 3.65 -20.58 -25.40
CA THR A 272 3.57 -19.12 -25.34
C THR A 272 4.67 -18.52 -24.47
N ARG A 273 5.10 -19.22 -23.41
CA ARG A 273 6.06 -18.73 -22.40
C ARG A 273 7.37 -19.50 -22.43
N ASN A 274 8.49 -18.78 -22.41
CA ASN A 274 9.83 -19.37 -22.36
C ASN A 274 10.08 -20.01 -20.98
N GLY A 275 10.72 -21.18 -20.94
CA GLY A 275 11.17 -21.80 -19.68
C GLY A 275 10.07 -22.27 -18.74
N PHE A 276 8.85 -22.48 -19.23
CA PHE A 276 7.72 -22.95 -18.42
C PHE A 276 7.35 -24.38 -18.79
N LEU A 277 7.55 -25.32 -17.86
CA LEU A 277 7.42 -26.76 -18.08
C LEU A 277 6.27 -27.34 -17.26
N GLY A 278 5.33 -28.02 -17.91
CA GLY A 278 4.28 -28.78 -17.24
C GLY A 278 4.66 -30.25 -17.10
N VAL A 279 4.44 -30.81 -15.91
CA VAL A 279 4.70 -32.20 -15.53
C VAL A 279 3.43 -32.81 -14.95
N LEU A 280 3.06 -33.99 -15.46
CA LEU A 280 1.97 -34.79 -14.94
C LEU A 280 2.51 -36.17 -14.54
N TYR A 281 2.33 -36.55 -13.27
CA TYR A 281 2.67 -37.89 -12.77
C TYR A 281 1.43 -38.75 -12.52
N ARG A 282 1.63 -40.06 -12.40
CA ARG A 282 0.57 -41.06 -12.29
C ARG A 282 -0.25 -40.84 -11.03
N GLU A 283 -1.57 -40.96 -11.14
CA GLU A 283 -2.53 -40.76 -10.02
C GLU A 283 -2.37 -39.39 -9.34
N SER A 284 -1.94 -38.37 -10.09
CA SER A 284 -1.95 -36.99 -9.62
C SER A 284 -3.36 -36.42 -9.76
N THR A 285 -3.79 -35.66 -8.75
CA THR A 285 -5.00 -34.84 -8.82
C THR A 285 -4.73 -33.46 -9.41
N SER A 286 -3.48 -33.17 -9.79
CA SER A 286 -3.00 -31.86 -10.17
C SER A 286 -1.85 -31.93 -11.17
N VAL A 287 -1.70 -30.88 -11.96
CA VAL A 287 -0.58 -30.69 -12.89
C VAL A 287 0.46 -29.83 -12.19
N LYS A 288 1.71 -30.31 -12.12
CA LYS A 288 2.83 -29.54 -11.58
C LYS A 288 3.48 -28.73 -12.69
N LEU A 289 3.84 -27.49 -12.39
CA LEU A 289 4.43 -26.53 -13.29
C LEU A 289 5.77 -26.08 -12.73
N TYR A 290 6.78 -26.00 -13.58
CA TYR A 290 8.11 -25.53 -13.25
C TYR A 290 8.45 -24.31 -14.10
N ASP A 291 8.82 -23.23 -13.42
CA ASP A 291 9.40 -22.04 -14.04
C ASP A 291 10.91 -22.08 -13.85
N ILE A 292 11.61 -22.27 -14.96
CA ILE A 292 13.08 -22.41 -15.02
C ILE A 292 13.72 -21.24 -15.78
N ARG A 293 13.02 -20.11 -15.89
CA ARG A 293 13.55 -18.89 -16.55
C ARG A 293 14.77 -18.33 -15.85
N HIS A 294 14.85 -18.51 -14.54
CA HIS A 294 15.91 -17.99 -13.67
C HIS A 294 17.10 -18.95 -13.52
N THR A 295 17.03 -20.15 -14.10
CA THR A 295 18.14 -21.11 -14.04
C THR A 295 19.29 -20.59 -14.91
N PRO A 296 20.47 -20.30 -14.34
CA PRO A 296 21.59 -19.74 -15.08
C PRO A 296 22.02 -20.70 -16.20
N GLN A 297 22.30 -20.16 -17.38
CA GLN A 297 22.90 -20.90 -18.49
C GLN A 297 24.42 -20.72 -18.38
N GLY A 298 25.09 -21.49 -17.51
CA GLY A 298 26.52 -21.33 -17.24
C GLY A 298 27.12 -22.55 -16.54
N ILE A 299 28.46 -22.63 -16.57
CA ILE A 299 29.28 -23.74 -16.07
C ILE A 299 29.44 -23.72 -14.54
N ASP A 300 29.03 -22.63 -13.88
CA ASP A 300 29.19 -22.48 -12.44
C ASP A 300 28.25 -23.40 -11.65
N GLU A 301 28.82 -24.07 -10.65
CA GLU A 301 28.22 -25.00 -9.68
C GLU A 301 27.18 -24.34 -8.74
N LEU A 302 26.45 -23.32 -9.21
CA LEU A 302 25.33 -22.74 -8.49
C LEU A 302 24.11 -23.65 -8.61
N GLU A 303 23.50 -23.99 -7.48
CA GLU A 303 22.28 -24.79 -7.45
C GLU A 303 21.20 -24.14 -8.34
N PRO A 304 20.60 -24.90 -9.28
CA PRO A 304 19.65 -24.35 -10.22
C PRO A 304 18.35 -23.97 -9.50
N ASN A 305 18.11 -22.68 -9.35
CA ASN A 305 16.85 -22.18 -8.81
C ASN A 305 15.72 -22.35 -9.83
N TYR A 306 14.63 -22.98 -9.38
CA TYR A 306 13.37 -23.11 -10.11
C TYR A 306 12.20 -22.79 -9.18
N ILE A 307 11.09 -22.33 -9.76
CA ILE A 307 9.85 -22.09 -9.01
C ILE A 307 8.85 -23.16 -9.43
N ASP A 308 8.31 -23.90 -8.47
CA ASP A 308 7.25 -24.87 -8.73
C ASP A 308 5.86 -24.36 -8.35
N ARG A 309 4.86 -24.85 -9.07
CA ARG A 309 3.44 -24.56 -8.85
C ARG A 309 2.62 -25.80 -9.11
N THR A 310 1.57 -25.99 -8.34
CA THR A 310 0.61 -27.07 -8.55
C THR A 310 -0.74 -26.48 -8.96
N ILE A 311 -1.36 -27.04 -10.00
CA ILE A 311 -2.70 -26.66 -10.47
C ILE A 311 -3.62 -27.86 -10.30
N SER A 312 -4.64 -27.72 -9.45
CA SER A 312 -5.71 -28.69 -9.32
C SER A 312 -6.95 -28.22 -10.12
N PRO A 313 -7.52 -29.07 -10.99
CA PRO A 313 -8.75 -28.76 -11.72
C PRO A 313 -10.00 -28.83 -10.83
N ASN A 314 -9.94 -29.50 -9.69
CA ASN A 314 -11.06 -29.70 -8.76
C ASN A 314 -10.55 -29.98 -7.33
N ASN A 315 -11.32 -29.55 -6.32
CA ASN A 315 -11.12 -30.00 -4.93
C ASN A 315 -11.61 -31.45 -4.70
N GLY A 316 -12.24 -32.06 -5.70
CA GLY A 316 -12.92 -33.36 -5.60
C GLY A 316 -12.08 -34.61 -5.88
N GLY A 317 -10.79 -34.63 -5.56
CA GLY A 317 -9.95 -35.86 -5.53
C GLY A 317 -9.79 -36.64 -6.85
N GLN A 318 -10.26 -36.14 -7.98
CA GLN A 318 -10.20 -36.82 -9.27
C GLN A 318 -8.80 -36.77 -9.88
N TYR A 319 -8.35 -37.88 -10.47
CA TYR A 319 -7.04 -37.95 -11.12
C TYR A 319 -7.07 -37.33 -12.51
N VAL A 320 -5.99 -36.60 -12.83
CA VAL A 320 -5.75 -36.01 -14.14
C VAL A 320 -5.13 -37.05 -15.06
N THR A 321 -5.72 -37.23 -16.24
CA THR A 321 -5.25 -38.18 -17.27
C THR A 321 -4.34 -37.53 -18.29
N ALA A 322 -4.61 -36.28 -18.65
CA ALA A 322 -3.85 -35.52 -19.62
C ALA A 322 -4.03 -34.02 -19.41
N PHE A 323 -3.03 -33.25 -19.82
CA PHE A 323 -3.16 -31.81 -19.97
C PHE A 323 -2.56 -31.35 -21.31
N ASN A 324 -2.97 -30.17 -21.77
CA ASN A 324 -2.40 -29.52 -22.94
C ASN A 324 -2.45 -27.99 -22.82
N TRP A 325 -1.35 -27.34 -23.16
CA TRP A 325 -1.27 -25.88 -23.20
C TRP A 325 -2.03 -25.35 -24.41
N HIS A 326 -2.69 -24.21 -24.22
CA HIS A 326 -3.25 -23.48 -25.34
C HIS A 326 -2.11 -22.92 -26.23
N PRO A 327 -2.17 -23.08 -27.57
CA PRO A 327 -1.07 -22.71 -28.46
C PRO A 327 -0.85 -21.19 -28.60
N LYS A 328 -1.93 -20.40 -28.60
CA LYS A 328 -1.89 -18.94 -28.81
C LYS A 328 -2.13 -18.10 -27.55
N GLN A 329 -3.19 -18.37 -26.78
CA GLN A 329 -3.53 -17.66 -25.55
C GLN A 329 -2.55 -17.98 -24.41
N GLU A 330 -2.01 -16.94 -23.81
CA GLU A 330 -1.09 -17.05 -22.68
C GLU A 330 -1.82 -17.58 -21.44
N ASN A 331 -1.12 -18.38 -20.63
CA ASN A 331 -1.59 -18.89 -19.35
C ASN A 331 -2.86 -19.77 -19.40
N ARG A 332 -3.34 -20.20 -20.56
CA ARG A 332 -4.50 -21.10 -20.67
C ARG A 332 -4.08 -22.54 -20.89
N LEU A 333 -4.72 -23.49 -20.21
CA LEU A 333 -4.51 -24.92 -20.40
C LEU A 333 -5.82 -25.72 -20.29
N LEU A 334 -5.88 -26.83 -21.00
CA LEU A 334 -6.94 -27.83 -20.85
C LEU A 334 -6.45 -29.01 -20.02
N ILE A 335 -7.31 -29.50 -19.12
CA ILE A 335 -7.09 -30.70 -18.32
C ILE A 335 -8.21 -31.70 -18.58
N ALA A 336 -7.86 -32.96 -18.76
CA ALA A 336 -8.80 -34.08 -18.80
C ALA A 336 -8.67 -34.93 -17.53
N CYS A 337 -9.81 -35.34 -16.98
CA CYS A 337 -9.92 -36.15 -15.78
C CYS A 337 -10.36 -37.59 -16.10
N THR A 338 -10.17 -38.52 -15.15
CA THR A 338 -10.50 -39.95 -15.33
C THR A 338 -11.98 -40.23 -15.57
N ASN A 339 -12.88 -39.36 -15.11
CA ASN A 339 -14.33 -39.42 -15.39
C ASN A 339 -14.71 -38.91 -16.79
N GLY A 340 -13.75 -38.48 -17.61
CA GLY A 340 -13.99 -37.88 -18.92
C GLY A 340 -14.39 -36.40 -18.88
N ALA A 341 -14.38 -35.76 -17.70
CA ALA A 341 -14.54 -34.31 -17.59
C ALA A 341 -13.31 -33.61 -18.18
N ILE A 342 -13.55 -32.53 -18.92
CA ILE A 342 -12.53 -31.67 -19.50
C ILE A 342 -12.74 -30.29 -18.91
N LYS A 343 -11.65 -29.67 -18.44
CA LYS A 343 -11.67 -28.37 -17.81
C LYS A 343 -10.71 -27.42 -18.47
N ASP A 344 -11.17 -26.19 -18.65
CA ASP A 344 -10.37 -25.07 -19.14
C ASP A 344 -9.94 -24.21 -17.96
N MET A 345 -8.63 -23.96 -17.84
CA MET A 345 -8.04 -23.27 -16.69
C MET A 345 -7.08 -22.17 -17.13
N ILE A 346 -7.14 -21.05 -16.40
CA ILE A 346 -6.22 -19.94 -16.54
C ILE A 346 -5.23 -19.95 -15.36
N VAL A 347 -3.95 -19.92 -15.71
CA VAL A 347 -2.78 -20.00 -14.84
C VAL A 347 -2.32 -18.59 -14.48
N HIS A 348 -2.95 -17.98 -13.47
CA HIS A 348 -2.60 -16.62 -13.03
C HIS A 348 -1.17 -16.54 -12.49
N GLU A 349 -0.39 -15.55 -12.91
CA GLU A 349 0.94 -15.31 -12.34
C GLU A 349 0.85 -14.82 -10.89
N ARG A 350 1.90 -15.05 -10.09
CA ARG A 350 2.07 -14.32 -8.84
C ARG A 350 2.50 -12.90 -9.20
N ILE A 351 1.53 -12.01 -9.25
CA ILE A 351 1.79 -10.61 -9.52
C ILE A 351 2.25 -9.99 -8.20
N PRO A 352 3.48 -9.47 -8.10
CA PRO A 352 3.87 -8.70 -6.93
C PRO A 352 2.96 -7.47 -6.86
N VAL A 353 2.31 -7.30 -5.72
CA VAL A 353 1.52 -6.11 -5.41
C VAL A 353 2.44 -5.14 -4.71
N ILE A 354 2.51 -3.91 -5.21
CA ILE A 354 3.32 -2.84 -4.62
C ILE A 354 2.37 -1.77 -4.10
N PHE A 355 2.56 -1.39 -2.84
CA PHE A 355 1.85 -0.28 -2.21
C PHE A 355 2.71 0.98 -2.23
N SER A 356 2.18 2.07 -2.75
CA SER A 356 2.87 3.36 -2.76
C SER A 356 2.61 4.14 -1.45
N PRO A 357 3.55 4.98 -1.00
CA PRO A 357 3.32 5.92 0.10
C PRO A 357 2.20 6.93 -0.16
N GLN A 358 1.70 7.01 -1.40
CA GLN A 358 0.61 7.87 -1.84
C GLN A 358 -0.75 7.15 -1.83
N PHE A 359 -0.84 5.96 -1.23
CA PHE A 359 -2.08 5.17 -1.12
C PHE A 359 -2.56 4.55 -2.44
N HIS A 360 -1.60 4.24 -3.32
CA HIS A 360 -1.86 3.50 -4.56
C HIS A 360 -1.41 2.06 -4.44
N ILE A 361 -2.24 1.14 -4.92
CA ILE A 361 -1.86 -0.26 -5.12
C ILE A 361 -1.61 -0.47 -6.61
N THR A 362 -0.41 -0.95 -6.93
CA THR A 362 0.00 -1.28 -8.29
C THR A 362 0.31 -2.77 -8.43
N TRP A 363 -0.14 -3.38 -9.52
CA TRP A 363 0.16 -4.77 -9.84
C TRP A 363 0.19 -4.99 -11.36
N GLY A 364 1.10 -5.84 -11.83
CA GLY A 364 1.21 -6.20 -13.25
C GLY A 364 0.26 -7.32 -13.68
N ASN A 365 -0.81 -7.02 -14.41
CA ASN A 365 -1.66 -8.04 -15.06
C ASN A 365 -1.11 -8.41 -16.44
N GLY A 366 -0.24 -9.42 -16.50
CA GLY A 366 0.44 -9.85 -17.74
C GLY A 366 1.36 -8.75 -18.28
N LYS A 367 1.02 -8.17 -19.44
CA LYS A 367 1.77 -7.05 -20.05
C LYS A 367 1.28 -5.66 -19.62
N LYS A 368 0.20 -5.57 -18.83
CA LYS A 368 -0.40 -4.31 -18.39
C LYS A 368 -0.07 -4.08 -16.92
N LEU A 369 0.21 -2.84 -16.54
CA LEU A 369 0.29 -2.43 -15.14
C LEU A 369 -1.05 -1.80 -14.76
N VAL A 370 -1.66 -2.29 -13.70
CA VAL A 370 -2.90 -1.77 -13.14
C VAL A 370 -2.54 -0.97 -11.90
N ASP A 371 -3.10 0.23 -11.78
CA ASP A 371 -2.97 1.12 -10.63
C ASP A 371 -4.36 1.44 -10.09
N GLN A 372 -4.53 1.36 -8.78
CA GLN A 372 -5.78 1.66 -8.09
C GLN A 372 -5.50 2.48 -6.81
N GLU A 373 -6.15 3.64 -6.72
CA GLU A 373 -6.17 4.47 -5.52
C GLU A 373 -7.11 3.85 -4.47
N LEU A 374 -6.65 3.71 -3.22
CA LEU A 374 -7.53 3.34 -2.12
C LEU A 374 -8.28 4.55 -1.60
N LYS A 375 -9.61 4.44 -1.61
CA LYS A 375 -10.50 5.33 -0.85
C LYS A 375 -10.90 4.61 0.43
N SER A 376 -10.01 4.58 1.42
CA SER A 376 -10.30 4.05 2.76
C SER A 376 -10.32 5.18 3.79
N THR A 377 -11.07 4.99 4.87
CA THR A 377 -11.06 5.89 6.04
C THR A 377 -9.93 5.50 7.00
N ASP A 378 -8.71 5.37 6.50
CA ASP A 378 -7.56 5.06 7.33
C ASP A 378 -7.01 6.33 8.03
N ILE A 379 -6.46 6.17 9.23
CA ILE A 379 -5.88 7.27 10.01
C ILE A 379 -4.74 7.95 9.26
N SER A 380 -3.97 7.20 8.48
CA SER A 380 -2.87 7.71 7.67
C SER A 380 -3.34 8.69 6.57
N LEU A 381 -4.48 8.40 5.94
CA LEU A 381 -5.14 9.30 4.98
C LEU A 381 -5.69 10.55 5.68
N LEU A 382 -6.33 10.37 6.83
CA LEU A 382 -6.86 11.47 7.63
C LEU A 382 -5.74 12.43 8.08
N MET A 383 -4.61 11.89 8.54
CA MET A 383 -3.44 12.68 8.92
C MET A 383 -2.87 13.48 7.74
N LYS A 384 -2.80 12.87 6.55
CA LYS A 384 -2.34 13.55 5.32
C LYS A 384 -3.30 14.65 4.89
N GLU A 385 -4.61 14.41 4.97
CA GLU A 385 -5.63 15.41 4.66
C GLU A 385 -5.57 16.60 5.62
N ARG A 386 -5.47 16.34 6.93
CA ARG A 386 -5.27 17.36 7.96
C ARG A 386 -4.01 18.19 7.70
N ALA A 387 -2.88 17.55 7.41
CA ALA A 387 -1.62 18.23 7.10
C ALA A 387 -1.75 19.12 5.87
N SER A 388 -2.41 18.63 4.81
CA SER A 388 -2.64 19.37 3.57
C SER A 388 -3.52 20.61 3.79
N LYS A 389 -4.49 20.53 4.71
CA LYS A 389 -5.33 21.65 5.16
C LYS A 389 -4.61 22.64 6.10
N GLY A 390 -3.35 22.38 6.45
CA GLY A 390 -2.55 23.29 7.29
C GLY A 390 -2.67 23.04 8.80
N TYR A 391 -3.18 21.89 9.22
CA TYR A 391 -3.31 21.52 10.64
C TYR A 391 -1.96 21.50 11.37
N GLY A 392 -1.84 22.25 12.47
CA GLY A 392 -0.66 22.30 13.32
C GLY A 392 0.53 23.08 12.76
N LEU A 393 0.29 23.95 11.77
CA LEU A 393 1.35 24.64 10.99
C LEU A 393 1.32 26.17 11.11
N GLN A 394 0.37 26.72 11.85
CA GLN A 394 0.30 28.16 12.16
C GLN A 394 0.76 28.37 13.60
N SER A 395 1.83 29.15 13.78
CA SER A 395 2.40 29.49 15.09
C SER A 395 1.55 30.49 15.86
N ASP A 396 0.93 31.43 15.16
CA ASP A 396 0.47 32.69 15.78
C ASP A 396 -0.89 32.54 16.49
N HIS A 397 -1.71 31.58 16.05
CA HIS A 397 -3.03 31.30 16.65
C HIS A 397 -3.30 29.79 16.74
N VAL A 398 -2.92 29.19 17.86
CA VAL A 398 -3.18 27.77 18.20
C VAL A 398 -4.66 27.41 18.03
N PHE A 399 -5.56 28.36 18.30
CA PHE A 399 -7.01 28.19 18.16
C PHE A 399 -7.50 27.96 16.71
N HIS A 400 -6.71 28.31 15.68
CA HIS A 400 -7.10 28.03 14.29
C HIS A 400 -7.20 26.53 14.02
N ASN A 401 -6.36 25.72 14.68
CA ASN A 401 -6.39 24.25 14.56
C ASN A 401 -7.74 23.66 15.02
N VAL A 402 -8.43 24.33 15.95
CA VAL A 402 -9.76 23.94 16.43
C VAL A 402 -10.80 23.99 15.30
N GLN A 403 -10.66 24.91 14.35
CA GLN A 403 -11.62 25.03 13.24
C GLN A 403 -11.55 23.85 12.29
N LEU A 404 -10.36 23.26 12.12
CA LEU A 404 -10.13 22.10 11.25
C LEU A 404 -10.62 20.79 11.87
N VAL A 405 -10.86 20.76 13.18
CA VAL A 405 -11.15 19.54 13.94
C VAL A 405 -12.47 19.64 14.73
N LYS A 406 -13.40 20.49 14.29
CA LYS A 406 -14.70 20.69 14.96
C LYS A 406 -15.53 19.41 15.11
N GLU A 407 -15.31 18.43 14.23
CA GLU A 407 -16.06 17.17 14.21
C GLU A 407 -15.55 16.15 15.24
N ASP A 408 -14.28 16.25 15.65
CA ASP A 408 -13.67 15.34 16.63
C ASP A 408 -13.58 16.03 17.99
N ALA A 409 -14.50 15.65 18.88
CA ALA A 409 -14.65 16.24 20.20
C ALA A 409 -13.38 16.14 21.07
N LYS A 410 -12.58 15.08 20.92
CA LYS A 410 -11.39 14.83 21.75
C LYS A 410 -10.24 15.74 21.34
N LEU A 411 -10.00 15.86 20.04
CA LEU A 411 -8.97 16.76 19.50
C LEU A 411 -9.34 18.22 19.72
N TYR A 412 -10.64 18.56 19.65
CA TYR A 412 -11.14 19.87 20.05
C TYR A 412 -10.77 20.19 21.51
N GLY A 413 -11.00 19.24 22.44
CA GLY A 413 -10.65 19.37 23.85
C GLY A 413 -9.16 19.64 24.06
N MET A 414 -8.30 18.86 23.41
CA MET A 414 -6.84 19.01 23.47
C MET A 414 -6.37 20.40 23.00
N TRP A 415 -6.78 20.87 21.82
CA TRP A 415 -6.34 22.18 21.30
C TRP A 415 -6.87 23.34 22.11
N ARG A 416 -8.10 23.23 22.63
CA ARG A 416 -8.65 24.21 23.56
C ARG A 416 -7.81 24.29 24.83
N TRP A 417 -7.45 23.15 25.41
CA TRP A 417 -6.58 23.10 26.58
C TRP A 417 -5.19 23.69 26.29
N LEU A 418 -4.56 23.33 25.16
CA LEU A 418 -3.27 23.89 24.75
C LEU A 418 -3.31 25.42 24.66
N SER A 419 -4.35 25.99 24.03
CA SER A 419 -4.53 27.43 23.94
C SER A 419 -4.68 28.09 25.32
N LEU A 420 -5.58 27.56 26.16
CA LEU A 420 -5.81 28.10 27.51
C LEU A 420 -4.55 27.99 28.39
N SER A 421 -3.83 26.88 28.28
CA SER A 421 -2.58 26.68 29.03
C SER A 421 -1.49 27.64 28.58
N HIS A 422 -1.40 27.96 27.29
CA HIS A 422 -0.47 28.95 26.75
C HIS A 422 -0.77 30.36 27.28
N ASP A 423 -2.04 30.77 27.25
CA ASP A 423 -2.47 32.09 27.74
C ASP A 423 -2.17 32.28 29.25
N MET A 424 -2.31 31.22 30.05
CA MET A 424 -1.99 31.27 31.49
C MET A 424 -0.48 31.36 31.79
N VAL A 425 0.38 30.97 30.86
CA VAL A 425 1.85 30.98 31.02
C VAL A 425 2.44 32.34 30.68
N GLU A 426 1.74 33.13 29.84
CA GLU A 426 2.13 34.50 29.51
C GLU A 426 1.83 35.51 30.63
N GLU A 427 1.06 35.14 31.66
CA GLU A 427 0.93 35.97 32.87
C GLU A 427 2.24 35.97 33.69
N PRO A 428 2.87 37.13 33.93
CA PRO A 428 4.17 37.19 34.57
C PRO A 428 4.01 37.00 36.08
N LYS A 429 4.31 35.81 36.62
CA LYS A 429 4.48 35.65 38.07
C LYS A 429 5.78 34.94 38.47
N SER A 430 6.57 35.70 39.23
CA SER A 430 7.44 35.34 40.36
C SER A 430 8.17 33.98 40.34
N GLN A 431 9.47 34.07 40.07
CA GLN A 431 10.56 33.16 40.47
C GLN A 431 10.14 31.80 41.08
N GLY A 432 10.24 30.72 40.28
CA GLY A 432 10.59 29.40 40.81
C GLY A 432 9.74 28.19 40.42
N GLN A 433 8.65 28.31 39.65
CA GLN A 433 7.91 27.14 39.14
C GLN A 433 8.15 26.95 37.64
N SER A 434 8.61 25.75 37.28
CA SER A 434 9.33 25.43 36.03
C SER A 434 8.44 24.79 34.93
N TYR A 435 7.14 24.65 35.17
CA TYR A 435 6.26 23.90 34.29
C TYR A 435 5.42 24.82 33.40
N LYS A 436 5.79 24.92 32.11
CA LYS A 436 5.05 25.70 31.09
C LYS A 436 3.69 25.12 30.69
N HIS A 437 3.36 23.87 31.02
CA HIS A 437 2.04 23.27 30.71
C HIS A 437 1.64 22.23 31.77
N SER A 438 1.49 22.68 33.03
CA SER A 438 1.05 21.82 34.14
C SER A 438 -0.41 21.42 34.02
N GLY A 439 -0.70 20.17 34.36
CA GLY A 439 -2.06 19.70 34.56
C GLY A 439 -2.62 20.10 35.92
N VAL A 440 -3.94 19.97 36.07
CA VAL A 440 -4.70 20.27 37.29
C VAL A 440 -4.09 19.58 38.53
N TYR A 441 -3.59 18.35 38.39
CA TYR A 441 -3.00 17.61 39.50
C TYR A 441 -1.72 18.28 40.04
N HIS A 442 -0.85 18.77 39.14
CA HIS A 442 0.38 19.45 39.52
C HIS A 442 0.14 20.89 40.00
N LEU A 443 -0.94 21.53 39.54
CA LEU A 443 -1.33 22.89 39.96
C LEU A 443 -1.85 22.94 41.40
N MET A 444 -2.52 21.88 41.85
CA MET A 444 -3.10 21.81 43.20
C MET A 444 -2.06 21.55 44.30
N ASP A 445 -0.85 21.06 43.96
CA ASP A 445 0.28 20.79 44.88
C ASP A 445 -0.17 20.28 46.26
N PHE A 446 -0.89 19.15 46.30
CA PHE A 446 -1.49 18.55 47.51
C PHE A 446 -0.53 18.36 48.70
N ASN A 447 0.78 18.43 48.45
CA ASN A 447 1.84 18.29 49.45
C ASN A 447 2.13 19.59 50.22
N LYS A 448 1.78 20.76 49.68
CA LYS A 448 1.84 22.04 50.41
C LYS A 448 0.44 22.35 50.90
N GLY A 449 0.20 22.16 52.21
CA GLY A 449 -1.11 22.41 52.81
C GLY A 449 -1.67 23.80 52.44
N SER A 450 -2.60 23.83 51.50
CA SER A 450 -3.36 25.00 51.08
C SER A 450 -4.18 25.52 52.26
N THR A 451 -4.26 26.84 52.44
CA THR A 451 -5.12 27.46 53.46
C THR A 451 -6.57 27.43 52.97
N MET A 452 -7.19 26.25 53.06
CA MET A 452 -8.54 25.99 52.58
C MET A 452 -9.56 26.89 53.30
N LYS A 453 -10.21 27.77 52.55
CA LYS A 453 -11.38 28.52 53.02
C LYS A 453 -12.63 27.84 52.49
N TYR A 454 -13.59 27.55 53.37
CA TYR A 454 -14.93 27.11 52.96
C TYR A 454 -15.89 28.28 53.08
N GLN A 455 -16.75 28.47 52.08
CA GLN A 455 -17.81 29.46 52.12
C GLN A 455 -19.15 28.75 52.01
N SER A 456 -20.01 28.95 53.01
CA SER A 456 -21.40 28.54 52.94
C SER A 456 -22.19 29.61 52.20
N PHE A 457 -22.69 29.29 51.02
CA PHE A 457 -23.53 30.20 50.25
C PHE A 457 -24.98 30.06 50.71
N GLN A 458 -25.59 31.23 50.98
CA GLN A 458 -26.98 31.36 51.39
C GLN A 458 -27.81 31.75 50.17
N TYR A 459 -28.61 30.83 49.64
CA TYR A 459 -29.65 31.15 48.66
C TYR A 459 -30.96 31.38 49.39
N THR A 460 -31.69 32.44 49.03
CA THR A 460 -33.05 32.71 49.49
C THR A 460 -33.98 32.67 48.30
N ASP A 461 -34.91 31.72 48.29
CA ASP A 461 -35.96 31.68 47.27
C ASP A 461 -36.91 32.88 47.45
N GLY A 462 -37.17 33.61 46.35
CA GLY A 462 -38.01 34.80 46.34
C GLY A 462 -39.50 34.51 46.55
N SER A 463 -39.93 33.24 46.47
CA SER A 463 -41.34 32.85 46.63
C SER A 463 -41.69 32.26 48.00
N THR A 464 -40.73 31.67 48.70
CA THR A 464 -40.96 30.96 49.98
C THR A 464 -40.16 31.49 51.17
N GLY A 465 -39.11 32.29 50.95
CA GLY A 465 -38.26 32.85 52.02
C GLY A 465 -37.36 31.83 52.73
N THR A 466 -37.32 30.58 52.28
CA THR A 466 -36.44 29.54 52.82
C THR A 466 -34.98 29.77 52.43
N LYS A 467 -34.09 29.60 53.40
CA LYS A 467 -32.63 29.75 53.27
C LYS A 467 -32.00 28.39 53.04
N TYR A 468 -31.25 28.25 51.95
CA TYR A 468 -30.52 27.03 51.61
C TYR A 468 -29.04 27.22 51.92
N PHE A 469 -28.40 26.20 52.49
CA PHE A 469 -26.96 26.22 52.80
C PHE A 469 -26.20 25.18 51.97
N MET A 470 -25.44 25.64 50.98
CA MET A 470 -24.52 24.79 50.22
C MET A 470 -23.08 25.21 50.48
N ARG A 471 -22.19 24.23 50.72
CA ARG A 471 -20.77 24.48 50.97
C ARG A 471 -19.99 24.36 49.66
N GLN A 472 -19.28 25.42 49.32
CA GLN A 472 -18.28 25.43 48.25
C GLN A 472 -16.90 25.69 48.87
N TYR A 473 -15.89 25.08 48.28
CA TYR A 473 -14.49 25.20 48.69
C TYR A 473 -13.77 26.13 47.73
N LEU A 474 -13.02 27.10 48.26
CA LEU A 474 -12.38 28.16 47.48
C LEU A 474 -10.87 28.21 47.79
N SER A 475 -10.06 28.29 46.74
CA SER A 475 -8.62 28.55 46.82
C SER A 475 -8.12 29.12 45.48
N GLU A 476 -6.97 29.82 45.48
CA GLU A 476 -6.39 30.36 44.25
C GLU A 476 -6.05 29.25 43.24
N GLU A 477 -5.68 28.06 43.72
CA GLU A 477 -5.43 26.88 42.90
C GLU A 477 -6.73 26.36 42.27
N ARG A 478 -7.82 26.27 43.04
CA ARG A 478 -9.13 25.86 42.52
C ARG A 478 -9.68 26.83 41.48
N ASP A 479 -9.48 28.13 41.66
CA ASP A 479 -9.88 29.14 40.66
C ASP A 479 -9.11 28.95 39.33
N LYS A 480 -7.82 28.59 39.38
CA LYS A 480 -7.06 28.22 38.16
C LYS A 480 -7.58 26.93 37.52
N VAL A 481 -7.99 25.94 38.32
CA VAL A 481 -8.62 24.72 37.81
C VAL A 481 -9.94 25.03 37.10
N LEU A 482 -10.77 25.91 37.68
CA LEU A 482 -12.02 26.35 37.07
C LEU A 482 -11.77 27.16 35.78
N GLN A 483 -10.73 27.99 35.75
CA GLN A 483 -10.30 28.71 34.55
C GLN A 483 -9.86 27.74 33.44
N LEU A 484 -9.05 26.72 33.76
CA LEU A 484 -8.65 25.66 32.82
C LEU A 484 -9.83 24.84 32.29
N CYS A 485 -10.83 24.59 33.13
CA CYS A 485 -12.07 23.92 32.72
C CYS A 485 -13.01 24.84 31.92
N GLY A 486 -12.70 26.14 31.81
CA GLY A 486 -13.52 27.15 31.15
C GLY A 486 -14.72 27.63 31.96
N TRP A 487 -14.81 27.28 33.24
CA TRP A 487 -15.86 27.73 34.16
C TRP A 487 -15.60 29.15 34.72
N GLY A 488 -14.39 29.69 34.49
CA GLY A 488 -14.01 31.03 34.93
C GLY A 488 -13.57 31.07 36.39
N ASN A 489 -13.39 32.28 36.92
CA ASN A 489 -12.99 32.51 38.31
C ASN A 489 -14.21 32.86 39.17
N SER A 490 -14.20 32.50 40.46
CA SER A 490 -15.23 32.85 41.45
C SER A 490 -15.55 34.36 41.49
N ASP A 491 -14.54 35.22 41.24
CA ASP A 491 -14.70 36.67 41.16
C ASP A 491 -15.15 37.19 39.76
N ASN A 492 -14.94 36.42 38.69
CA ASN A 492 -15.23 36.85 37.31
C ASN A 492 -16.54 36.24 36.77
N THR A 493 -17.65 36.76 37.28
CA THR A 493 -19.01 36.35 36.85
C THR A 493 -19.31 36.64 35.37
N GLU A 494 -18.59 37.58 34.74
CA GLU A 494 -18.73 37.90 33.31
C GLU A 494 -18.18 36.78 32.42
N GLY A 495 -17.02 36.21 32.76
CA GLY A 495 -16.42 35.09 32.03
C GLY A 495 -17.33 33.86 31.97
N LEU A 496 -17.93 33.49 33.11
CA LEU A 496 -18.90 32.40 33.18
C LEU A 496 -20.14 32.69 32.32
N ASN A 497 -20.66 33.92 32.35
CA ASN A 497 -21.83 34.30 31.56
C ASN A 497 -21.56 34.28 30.05
N LEU A 498 -20.35 34.65 29.61
CA LEU A 498 -19.93 34.54 28.21
C LEU A 498 -19.83 33.08 27.76
N PHE A 499 -19.25 32.22 28.59
CA PHE A 499 -19.17 30.79 28.32
C PHE A 499 -20.57 30.13 28.23
N LEU A 500 -21.49 30.48 29.14
CA LEU A 500 -22.88 30.01 29.08
C LEU A 500 -23.60 30.47 27.80
N LYS A 501 -23.34 31.69 27.32
CA LYS A 501 -23.87 32.20 26.04
C LYS A 501 -23.29 31.45 24.84
N GLU A 502 -22.00 31.09 24.89
CA GLU A 502 -21.36 30.30 23.83
C GLU A 502 -21.94 28.88 23.76
N LEU A 503 -22.13 28.22 24.91
CA LEU A 503 -22.81 26.92 24.98
C LEU A 503 -24.24 26.98 24.43
N HIS A 504 -24.96 28.07 24.72
CA HIS A 504 -26.29 28.30 24.16
C HIS A 504 -26.25 28.45 22.64
N LYS A 505 -25.27 29.19 22.10
CA LYS A 505 -25.06 29.35 20.65
C LYS A 505 -24.71 28.01 19.97
N ASN A 506 -23.98 27.14 20.65
CA ASN A 506 -23.61 25.81 20.17
C ASN A 506 -24.72 24.75 20.37
N GLY A 507 -25.91 25.15 20.85
CA GLY A 507 -27.05 24.26 21.05
C GLY A 507 -26.98 23.35 22.29
N GLN A 508 -25.92 23.46 23.10
CA GLN A 508 -25.69 22.62 24.28
C GLN A 508 -26.38 23.19 25.53
N THR A 509 -27.70 23.22 25.49
CA THR A 509 -28.49 23.95 26.50
C THR A 509 -28.62 23.23 27.85
N SER A 510 -28.73 21.89 27.86
CA SER A 510 -28.72 21.09 29.09
C SER A 510 -27.43 21.27 29.88
N LYS A 511 -26.30 21.29 29.17
CA LYS A 511 -24.96 21.53 29.74
C LYS A 511 -24.86 22.92 30.35
N ALA A 512 -25.29 23.96 29.63
CA ALA A 512 -25.31 25.33 30.14
C ALA A 512 -26.16 25.45 31.42
N ALA A 513 -27.33 24.81 31.44
CA ALA A 513 -28.22 24.81 32.60
C ALA A 513 -27.58 24.11 33.82
N ALA A 514 -26.93 22.97 33.62
CA ALA A 514 -26.25 22.23 34.69
C ALA A 514 -25.09 23.06 35.29
N ILE A 515 -24.25 23.65 34.45
CA ILE A 515 -23.12 24.48 34.89
C ILE A 515 -23.61 25.72 35.65
N ALA A 516 -24.68 26.38 35.18
CA ALA A 516 -25.28 27.51 35.89
C ALA A 516 -25.81 27.10 37.28
N LEU A 517 -26.41 25.90 37.38
CA LEU A 517 -26.93 25.37 38.65
C LEU A 517 -25.80 25.03 39.62
N PHE A 518 -24.72 24.40 39.13
CA PHE A 518 -23.55 24.07 39.95
C PHE A 518 -22.84 25.31 40.48
N ASN A 519 -23.01 26.47 39.84
CA ASN A 519 -22.56 27.77 40.34
C ASN A 519 -23.65 28.51 41.15
N LEU A 520 -24.71 27.81 41.59
CA LEU A 520 -25.81 28.31 42.43
C LEU A 520 -26.66 29.44 41.79
N LYS A 521 -26.65 29.58 40.46
CA LYS A 521 -27.46 30.58 39.73
C LYS A 521 -28.82 30.02 39.30
N PHE A 522 -29.67 29.66 40.28
CA PHE A 522 -30.98 29.03 40.06
C PHE A 522 -31.87 29.79 39.06
N GLY A 523 -31.98 31.12 39.17
CA GLY A 523 -32.79 31.94 38.26
C GLY A 523 -32.32 31.82 36.80
N GLN A 524 -31.01 31.91 36.57
CA GLN A 524 -30.43 31.78 35.23
C GLN A 524 -30.60 30.36 34.68
N THR A 525 -30.52 29.33 35.52
CA THR A 525 -30.80 27.95 35.11
C THR A 525 -32.24 27.79 34.62
N ILE A 526 -33.22 28.33 35.35
CA ILE A 526 -34.63 28.27 34.95
C ILE A 526 -34.84 29.02 33.63
N GLU A 527 -34.23 30.19 33.44
CA GLU A 527 -34.30 30.94 32.19
C GLU A 527 -33.70 30.18 31.00
N ILE A 528 -32.55 29.52 31.18
CA ILE A 528 -31.90 28.72 30.12
C ILE A 528 -32.74 27.49 29.75
N LEU A 529 -33.37 26.85 30.74
CA LEU A 529 -34.22 25.67 30.51
C LEU A 529 -35.58 26.05 29.90
N SER A 530 -36.17 27.16 30.33
CA SER A 530 -37.50 27.66 29.89
C SER A 530 -37.49 28.54 28.63
N GLY A 531 -36.32 28.69 27.99
CA GLY A 531 -36.07 29.63 26.88
C GLY A 531 -37.21 29.73 25.86
N LYS A 532 -37.69 30.97 25.65
CA LYS A 532 -38.92 31.36 24.89
C LYS A 532 -38.98 30.98 23.40
N TYR A 533 -37.95 30.37 22.81
CA TYR A 533 -37.82 30.14 21.36
C TYR A 533 -37.36 28.72 20.98
N ARG A 534 -37.91 27.67 21.61
CA ARG A 534 -37.68 26.29 21.16
C ARG A 534 -38.90 25.74 20.41
N HIS A 535 -38.67 25.05 19.30
CA HIS A 535 -39.68 24.17 18.70
C HIS A 535 -40.01 23.04 19.70
N GLN A 536 -41.29 22.72 19.87
CA GLN A 536 -41.75 21.66 20.77
C GLN A 536 -41.25 20.29 20.29
N THR A 537 -40.15 19.82 20.88
CA THR A 537 -39.65 18.44 20.79
C THR A 537 -39.83 17.74 22.14
N GLU A 538 -39.76 16.40 22.17
CA GLU A 538 -39.85 15.63 23.43
C GLU A 538 -38.80 16.09 24.47
N ASP A 539 -37.57 16.42 24.03
CA ASP A 539 -36.51 16.96 24.89
C ASP A 539 -36.89 18.29 25.54
N SER A 540 -37.68 19.14 24.87
CA SER A 540 -38.16 20.41 25.43
C SER A 540 -39.15 20.20 26.59
N THR A 541 -39.94 19.13 26.53
CA THR A 541 -40.88 18.79 27.62
C THR A 541 -40.15 18.30 28.86
N MET A 542 -39.09 17.51 28.68
CA MET A 542 -38.21 17.08 29.77
C MET A 542 -37.46 18.25 30.39
N MET A 543 -36.91 19.17 29.59
CA MET A 543 -36.23 20.37 30.10
C MET A 543 -37.17 21.28 30.90
N ASN A 544 -38.41 21.46 30.45
CA ASN A 544 -39.42 22.22 31.21
C ASN A 544 -39.84 21.52 32.50
N ALA A 545 -39.95 20.18 32.49
CA ALA A 545 -40.20 19.40 33.70
C ALA A 545 -39.06 19.55 34.73
N VAL A 546 -37.80 19.55 34.26
CA VAL A 546 -36.62 19.83 35.09
C VAL A 546 -36.68 21.26 35.66
N ALA A 547 -37.02 22.26 34.85
CA ALA A 547 -37.15 23.65 35.30
C ALA A 547 -38.23 23.83 36.38
N MET A 548 -39.38 23.16 36.22
CA MET A 548 -40.42 23.12 37.25
C MET A 548 -39.94 22.43 38.53
N ALA A 549 -39.18 21.33 38.41
CA ALA A 549 -38.63 20.63 39.56
C ALA A 549 -37.62 21.50 40.34
N ILE A 550 -36.75 22.24 39.64
CA ILE A 550 -35.80 23.19 40.25
C ILE A 550 -36.55 24.30 41.00
N SER A 551 -37.64 24.82 40.42
CA SER A 551 -38.45 25.87 41.04
C SER A 551 -39.14 25.42 42.34
N GLY A 552 -39.40 24.11 42.48
CA GLY A 552 -40.01 23.49 43.66
C GLY A 552 -39.00 22.89 44.65
N TYR A 553 -37.70 23.19 44.53
CA TYR A 553 -36.66 22.61 45.38
C TYR A 553 -36.84 22.98 46.86
N SER A 554 -36.83 21.97 47.75
CA SER A 554 -36.85 22.15 49.21
C SER A 554 -35.79 21.27 49.87
N GLU A 555 -35.13 21.78 50.92
CA GLU A 555 -34.08 21.07 51.67
C GLU A 555 -34.65 19.95 52.57
N ASP A 556 -35.97 19.91 52.77
CA ASP A 556 -36.61 18.94 53.67
C ASP A 556 -36.46 17.48 53.19
N LYS A 557 -35.85 16.68 54.06
CA LYS A 557 -35.37 15.30 53.82
C LYS A 557 -36.45 14.28 53.50
N GLN A 558 -37.73 14.59 53.74
CA GLN A 558 -38.85 13.64 53.57
C GLN A 558 -39.89 14.09 52.54
N THR A 559 -39.54 15.04 51.68
CA THR A 559 -40.47 15.55 50.67
C THR A 559 -40.74 14.50 49.59
N LEU A 560 -42.02 14.34 49.23
CA LEU A 560 -42.48 13.57 48.07
C LEU A 560 -41.68 13.94 46.79
N TRP A 561 -41.28 15.21 46.73
CA TRP A 561 -40.41 15.78 45.70
C TRP A 561 -39.11 14.98 45.48
N ARG A 562 -38.30 14.71 46.52
CA ARG A 562 -37.03 13.96 46.36
C ARG A 562 -37.24 12.54 45.83
N LYS A 563 -38.25 11.83 46.34
CA LYS A 563 -38.61 10.48 45.85
C LYS A 563 -39.02 10.49 44.37
N THR A 564 -39.70 11.55 43.95
CA THR A 564 -40.13 11.74 42.56
C THR A 564 -38.93 12.07 41.66
N CYS A 565 -38.02 12.93 42.12
CA CYS A 565 -36.77 13.26 41.42
C CYS A 565 -35.87 12.03 41.24
N SER A 566 -35.68 11.20 42.28
CA SER A 566 -34.91 9.95 42.17
C SER A 566 -35.55 8.95 41.21
N ALA A 567 -36.88 8.85 41.15
CA ALA A 567 -37.58 7.99 40.18
C ALA A 567 -37.47 8.50 38.73
N LEU A 568 -37.37 9.82 38.55
CA LEU A 568 -37.18 10.46 37.24
C LEU A 568 -35.74 10.39 36.75
N LEU A 569 -34.75 10.28 37.65
CA LEU A 569 -33.34 10.23 37.31
C LEU A 569 -33.00 9.08 36.34
N HIS A 570 -33.62 7.91 36.51
CA HIS A 570 -33.42 6.75 35.61
C HIS A 570 -34.15 6.87 34.26
N LYS A 571 -35.07 7.82 34.11
CA LYS A 571 -35.85 8.02 32.86
C LYS A 571 -35.24 9.05 31.91
N LEU A 572 -34.27 9.83 32.38
CA LEU A 572 -33.63 10.87 31.59
C LEU A 572 -32.51 10.26 30.75
N THR A 573 -32.49 10.61 29.48
CA THR A 573 -31.44 10.19 28.53
C THR A 573 -30.25 11.13 28.57
N ASP A 574 -30.48 12.44 28.75
CA ASP A 574 -29.43 13.46 28.78
C ASP A 574 -28.61 13.40 30.09
N PRO A 575 -27.27 13.24 30.02
CA PRO A 575 -26.41 13.12 31.19
C PRO A 575 -26.35 14.38 32.05
N TYR A 576 -26.46 15.58 31.45
CA TYR A 576 -26.42 16.84 32.20
C TYR A 576 -27.72 17.09 32.95
N LEU A 577 -28.88 16.68 32.41
CA LEU A 577 -30.16 16.73 33.13
C LEU A 577 -30.19 15.72 34.29
N ARG A 578 -29.61 14.53 34.09
CA ARG A 578 -29.39 13.55 35.18
C ARG A 578 -28.51 14.14 36.29
N ALA A 579 -27.43 14.82 35.92
CA ALA A 579 -26.51 15.44 36.88
C ALA A 579 -27.18 16.55 37.70
N ILE A 580 -28.09 17.33 37.09
CA ILE A 580 -28.93 18.32 37.80
C ILE A 580 -29.76 17.65 38.89
N PHE A 581 -30.47 16.56 38.57
CA PHE A 581 -31.29 15.87 39.56
C PHE A 581 -30.47 15.15 40.62
N ALA A 582 -29.33 14.56 40.25
CA ALA A 582 -28.40 13.97 41.20
C ALA A 582 -27.94 15.02 42.21
N PHE A 583 -27.54 16.21 41.74
CA PHE A 583 -27.07 17.30 42.59
C PHE A 583 -28.13 17.78 43.60
N LEU A 584 -29.38 17.91 43.17
CA LEU A 584 -30.47 18.34 44.04
C LEU A 584 -30.96 17.22 44.98
N SER A 585 -30.75 15.95 44.61
CA SER A 585 -31.17 14.79 45.39
C SER A 585 -30.10 14.31 46.38
N CYS A 586 -28.85 14.72 46.20
CA CYS A 586 -27.71 14.34 47.04
C CYS A 586 -27.96 14.57 48.54
N GLU A 587 -27.44 13.64 49.34
CA GLU A 587 -27.35 13.74 50.80
C GLU A 587 -25.97 14.28 51.20
N LYS A 588 -25.95 15.21 52.15
CA LYS A 588 -24.76 15.90 52.74
C LYS A 588 -23.38 15.43 52.23
N ASP A 589 -22.84 16.16 51.25
CA ASP A 589 -21.49 16.02 50.67
C ASP A 589 -21.17 14.67 49.98
N ASN A 590 -22.17 13.82 49.69
CA ASN A 590 -21.98 12.63 48.87
C ASN A 590 -22.34 12.89 47.40
N TYR A 591 -21.33 13.22 46.59
CA TYR A 591 -21.49 13.52 45.17
C TYR A 591 -21.02 12.40 44.24
N GLN A 592 -20.83 11.18 44.74
CA GLN A 592 -20.29 10.05 43.97
C GLN A 592 -21.11 9.76 42.70
N GLU A 593 -22.44 9.88 42.75
CA GLU A 593 -23.30 9.66 41.56
C GLU A 593 -22.94 10.57 40.39
N ILE A 594 -22.58 11.84 40.62
CA ILE A 594 -22.19 12.79 39.56
C ILE A 594 -20.75 12.52 39.12
N LEU A 595 -19.87 12.22 40.07
CA LEU A 595 -18.46 11.98 39.82
C LEU A 595 -18.24 10.69 39.01
N ASP A 596 -19.08 9.68 39.17
CA ASP A 596 -19.00 8.39 38.47
C ASP A 596 -19.71 8.38 37.10
N MET A 597 -20.47 9.43 36.76
CA MET A 597 -21.11 9.57 35.45
C MET A 597 -20.08 9.79 34.34
N LYS A 598 -19.67 8.71 33.66
CA LYS A 598 -18.71 8.75 32.54
C LYS A 598 -19.22 9.46 31.29
N ASP A 599 -20.54 9.62 31.17
CA ASP A 599 -21.19 10.34 30.07
C ASP A 599 -21.00 11.87 30.15
N LEU A 600 -20.59 12.39 31.33
CA LEU A 600 -20.27 13.81 31.51
C LEU A 600 -18.86 14.12 31.02
N ASN A 601 -18.69 15.30 30.42
CA ASN A 601 -17.39 15.76 29.97
C ASN A 601 -16.38 15.82 31.13
N LEU A 602 -15.15 15.36 30.88
CA LEU A 602 -14.10 15.26 31.90
C LEU A 602 -13.86 16.60 32.60
N CYS A 603 -13.76 17.69 31.82
CA CYS A 603 -13.56 19.03 32.35
C CYS A 603 -14.65 19.44 33.35
N ASP A 604 -15.91 19.09 33.07
CA ASP A 604 -17.05 19.49 33.92
C ASP A 604 -17.08 18.68 35.22
N ARG A 605 -16.70 17.38 35.18
CA ARG A 605 -16.55 16.54 36.39
C ARG A 605 -15.43 17.07 37.29
N VAL A 606 -14.31 17.47 36.70
CA VAL A 606 -13.15 18.03 37.42
C VAL A 606 -13.50 19.38 38.03
N ALA A 607 -14.16 20.28 37.28
CA ALA A 607 -14.62 21.56 37.80
C ALA A 607 -15.62 21.39 38.96
N PHE A 608 -16.58 20.47 38.81
CA PHE A 608 -17.54 20.14 39.86
C PHE A 608 -16.84 19.59 41.12
N ALA A 609 -15.91 18.66 40.96
CA ALA A 609 -15.11 18.11 42.05
C ALA A 609 -14.31 19.21 42.78
N ALA A 610 -13.73 20.15 42.02
CA ALA A 610 -12.99 21.29 42.54
C ALA A 610 -13.88 22.31 43.29
N LEU A 611 -15.19 22.33 43.11
CA LEU A 611 -16.09 23.19 43.89
C LEU A 611 -16.58 22.53 45.18
N TYR A 612 -16.85 21.22 45.15
CA TYR A 612 -17.67 20.56 46.17
C TYR A 612 -16.94 19.48 47.01
N LEU A 613 -15.75 19.04 46.62
CA LEU A 613 -14.96 18.07 47.40
C LEU A 613 -13.92 18.76 48.30
N SER A 614 -13.65 18.17 49.46
CA SER A 614 -12.48 18.51 50.29
C SER A 614 -11.19 18.07 49.60
N ASP A 615 -10.05 18.67 49.97
CA ASP A 615 -8.74 18.39 49.33
C ASP A 615 -8.37 16.90 49.34
N SER A 616 -8.62 16.19 50.45
CA SER A 616 -8.36 14.74 50.55
C SER A 616 -9.18 13.91 49.56
N LYS A 617 -10.50 14.15 49.50
CA LYS A 617 -11.41 13.45 48.58
C LYS A 617 -11.13 13.83 47.12
N LEU A 618 -10.70 15.07 46.89
CA LEU A 618 -10.36 15.56 45.56
C LEU A 618 -9.06 14.92 45.05
N GLN A 619 -8.08 14.71 45.92
CA GLN A 619 -6.85 13.98 45.60
C GLN A 619 -7.16 12.52 45.23
N GLU A 620 -7.90 11.79 46.07
CA GLU A 620 -8.30 10.40 45.80
C GLU A 620 -9.07 10.27 44.47
N PHE A 621 -9.99 11.21 44.21
CA PHE A 621 -10.74 11.27 42.96
C PHE A 621 -9.82 11.49 41.75
N MET A 622 -8.87 12.45 41.85
CA MET A 622 -7.95 12.73 40.75
C MET A 622 -6.97 11.59 40.48
N GLU A 623 -6.43 10.94 41.51
CA GLU A 623 -5.54 9.78 41.34
C GLU A 623 -6.26 8.63 40.63
N SER A 624 -7.51 8.35 41.03
CA SER A 624 -8.35 7.34 40.36
C SER A 624 -8.63 7.71 38.90
N LEU A 625 -8.93 8.98 38.64
CA LEU A 625 -9.26 9.47 37.30
C LEU A 625 -8.05 9.49 36.36
N ILE A 626 -6.87 9.89 36.85
CA ILE A 626 -5.62 9.84 36.10
C ILE A 626 -5.33 8.40 35.68
N LYS A 627 -5.49 7.42 36.58
CA LYS A 627 -5.29 6.02 36.24
C LYS A 627 -6.25 5.55 35.15
N GLU A 628 -7.54 5.85 35.28
CA GLU A 628 -8.55 5.51 34.27
C GLU A 628 -8.21 6.11 32.90
N VAL A 629 -7.85 7.39 32.86
CA VAL A 629 -7.59 8.09 31.61
C VAL A 629 -6.26 7.64 30.97
N LYS A 630 -5.23 7.32 31.77
CA LYS A 630 -3.99 6.70 31.27
C LYS A 630 -4.24 5.33 30.67
N GLU A 631 -5.03 4.47 31.31
CA GLU A 631 -5.37 3.14 30.78
C GLU A 631 -6.15 3.23 29.47
N ASN A 632 -7.06 4.20 29.38
CA ASN A 632 -7.86 4.44 28.19
C ASN A 632 -7.11 5.19 27.07
N GLY A 633 -6.07 5.96 27.38
CA GLY A 633 -5.39 6.82 26.41
C GLY A 633 -6.30 7.95 25.90
N ASP A 634 -7.08 8.56 26.80
CA ASP A 634 -8.00 9.66 26.43
C ASP A 634 -7.31 11.02 26.46
N LEU A 635 -7.41 11.77 25.35
CA LEU A 635 -6.69 13.05 25.18
C LEU A 635 -7.18 14.12 26.16
N ASP A 636 -8.43 14.08 26.59
CA ASP A 636 -8.97 15.02 27.57
C ASP A 636 -8.23 14.93 28.92
N GLY A 637 -7.58 13.80 29.22
CA GLY A 637 -6.74 13.62 30.41
C GLY A 637 -5.51 14.51 30.46
N LEU A 638 -5.11 15.13 29.34
CA LEU A 638 -4.07 16.16 29.35
C LEU A 638 -4.43 17.33 30.26
N LEU A 639 -5.72 17.59 30.50
CA LEU A 639 -6.16 18.54 31.51
C LEU A 639 -5.64 18.18 32.92
N LEU A 640 -5.64 16.89 33.26
CA LEU A 640 -5.28 16.38 34.59
C LEU A 640 -3.78 16.23 34.77
N THR A 641 -3.14 15.54 33.84
CA THR A 641 -1.71 15.20 33.90
C THR A 641 -0.84 16.36 33.46
N GLY A 642 -1.34 17.21 32.55
CA GLY A 642 -0.53 18.12 31.76
C GLY A 642 0.43 17.34 30.87
N LEU A 643 1.43 18.03 30.33
CA LEU A 643 2.52 17.40 29.58
C LEU A 643 3.70 17.07 30.49
N THR A 644 3.39 16.37 31.58
CA THR A 644 4.35 15.76 32.52
C THR A 644 4.63 14.31 32.09
N SER A 645 5.44 13.56 32.85
CA SER A 645 5.71 12.13 32.54
C SER A 645 4.42 11.31 32.40
N ASP A 646 3.42 11.56 33.25
CA ASP A 646 2.11 10.90 33.16
C ASP A 646 1.33 11.26 31.89
N GLY A 647 1.49 12.50 31.40
CA GLY A 647 0.93 12.93 30.12
C GLY A 647 1.61 12.29 28.93
N ILE A 648 2.93 12.06 28.99
CA ILE A 648 3.68 11.36 27.95
C ILE A 648 3.24 9.90 27.88
N ASP A 649 3.04 9.24 29.02
CA ASP A 649 2.49 7.88 29.07
C ASP A 649 1.07 7.81 28.46
N LEU A 650 0.22 8.79 28.77
CA LEU A 650 -1.13 8.90 28.21
C LEU A 650 -1.08 9.05 26.68
N LEU A 651 -0.21 9.93 26.17
CA LEU A 651 -0.03 10.13 24.73
C LEU A 651 0.53 8.87 24.04
N GLN A 652 1.44 8.14 24.68
CA GLN A 652 1.93 6.85 24.17
C GLN A 652 0.77 5.83 24.08
N ARG A 653 -0.06 5.73 25.12
CA ARG A 653 -1.22 4.83 25.11
C ARG A 653 -2.22 5.20 24.01
N HIS A 654 -2.43 6.50 23.79
CA HIS A 654 -3.25 7.01 22.70
C HIS A 654 -2.70 6.61 21.32
N LEU A 655 -1.38 6.78 21.13
CA LEU A 655 -0.67 6.41 19.92
C LEU A 655 -0.77 4.90 19.64
N ASP A 656 -0.59 4.06 20.66
CA ASP A 656 -0.67 2.60 20.52
C ASP A 656 -2.07 2.12 20.11
N ARG A 657 -3.12 2.87 20.47
CA ARG A 657 -4.52 2.53 20.14
C ARG A 657 -4.97 3.07 18.78
N THR A 658 -4.53 4.27 18.41
CA THR A 658 -5.06 5.00 17.25
C THR A 658 -4.10 5.05 16.07
N GLY A 659 -2.78 5.00 16.33
CA GLY A 659 -1.76 5.27 15.33
C GLY A 659 -1.64 6.75 14.92
N ASP A 660 -2.35 7.68 15.59
CA ASP A 660 -2.31 9.12 15.26
C ASP A 660 -1.04 9.79 15.79
N ILE A 661 0.07 9.59 15.06
CA ILE A 661 1.36 10.20 15.38
C ILE A 661 1.36 11.72 15.18
N GLN A 662 0.53 12.22 14.26
CA GLN A 662 0.43 13.65 13.95
C GLN A 662 -0.04 14.43 15.18
N THR A 663 -1.12 13.98 15.82
CA THR A 663 -1.68 14.64 17.01
C THR A 663 -0.66 14.68 18.15
N VAL A 664 -0.01 13.56 18.43
CA VAL A 664 0.99 13.45 19.51
C VAL A 664 2.21 14.34 19.24
N ALA A 665 2.76 14.31 18.03
CA ALA A 665 3.91 15.13 17.66
C ALA A 665 3.60 16.63 17.75
N LEU A 666 2.42 17.05 17.28
CA LEU A 666 1.98 18.45 17.34
C LEU A 666 1.76 18.92 18.78
N ALA A 667 1.09 18.13 19.62
CA ALA A 667 0.87 18.48 21.03
C ALA A 667 2.20 18.77 21.75
N ILE A 668 3.24 17.99 21.46
CA ILE A 668 4.56 18.22 22.07
C ILE A 668 5.29 19.43 21.47
N VAL A 669 5.25 19.63 20.15
CA VAL A 669 5.93 20.76 19.48
C VAL A 669 5.42 22.12 19.99
N TYR A 670 4.11 22.23 20.28
CA TYR A 670 3.52 23.47 20.76
C TYR A 670 3.74 23.73 22.26
N SER A 671 4.21 22.73 23.02
CA SER A 671 4.29 22.84 24.48
C SER A 671 5.69 22.62 25.07
N LEU A 672 6.57 21.91 24.38
CA LEU A 672 7.97 21.62 24.74
C LEU A 672 8.24 21.63 26.26
N PRO A 673 7.90 20.53 26.95
CA PRO A 673 7.99 20.50 28.40
C PRO A 673 9.46 20.55 28.84
N CYS A 674 9.80 21.51 29.70
CA CYS A 674 11.20 21.80 30.07
C CYS A 674 11.79 20.74 31.03
N ASP A 675 10.94 20.08 31.83
CA ASP A 675 11.32 19.18 32.92
C ASP A 675 10.95 17.71 32.67
N ILE A 676 11.35 17.19 31.53
CA ILE A 676 11.14 15.78 31.17
C ILE A 676 12.38 14.94 31.48
N THR A 677 12.18 13.68 31.89
CA THR A 677 13.27 12.70 32.05
C THR A 677 14.06 12.51 30.76
N LYS A 678 15.30 12.02 30.82
CA LYS A 678 16.09 11.78 29.59
C LYS A 678 15.41 10.77 28.65
N GLU A 679 14.83 9.71 29.22
CA GLU A 679 14.15 8.65 28.46
C GLU A 679 12.92 9.19 27.72
N ASP A 680 12.12 10.00 28.40
CA ASP A 680 10.91 10.57 27.80
C ASP A 680 11.25 11.65 26.75
N LYS A 681 12.39 12.36 26.89
CA LYS A 681 12.91 13.25 25.84
C LYS A 681 13.25 12.47 24.57
N GLU A 682 13.86 11.29 24.68
CA GLU A 682 14.15 10.44 23.51
C GLU A 682 12.86 9.96 22.83
N LYS A 683 11.85 9.53 23.59
CA LYS A 683 10.53 9.13 23.05
C LYS A 683 9.86 10.27 22.28
N VAL A 684 9.81 11.46 22.87
CA VAL A 684 9.24 12.65 22.26
C VAL A 684 9.94 13.01 20.94
N VAL A 685 11.28 13.00 20.93
CA VAL A 685 12.06 13.30 19.72
C VAL A 685 11.80 12.25 18.64
N MET A 686 11.67 10.97 19.03
CA MET A 686 11.30 9.90 18.11
C MET A 686 9.93 10.14 17.49
N TRP A 687 8.90 10.52 18.26
CA TRP A 687 7.57 10.81 17.71
C TRP A 687 7.59 11.92 16.67
N ILE A 688 8.29 13.02 16.99
CA ILE A 688 8.50 14.13 16.06
C ILE A 688 9.19 13.59 14.81
N GLN A 689 10.29 12.85 14.94
CA GLN A 689 11.04 12.29 13.81
C GLN A 689 10.19 11.36 12.93
N CYS A 690 9.35 10.50 13.50
CA CYS A 690 8.43 9.67 12.73
C CYS A 690 7.43 10.51 11.92
N TYR A 691 6.88 11.57 12.51
CA TYR A 691 5.98 12.46 11.78
C TYR A 691 6.69 13.21 10.66
N ARG A 692 7.94 13.64 10.86
CA ARG A 692 8.78 14.26 9.81
C ARG A 692 8.97 13.33 8.63
N GLU A 693 9.39 12.10 8.89
CA GLU A 693 9.63 11.09 7.85
C GLU A 693 8.34 10.77 7.09
N MET A 694 7.20 10.81 7.76
CA MET A 694 5.89 10.63 7.12
C MET A 694 5.55 11.79 6.19
N LEU A 695 5.77 13.05 6.61
CA LEU A 695 5.60 14.22 5.74
C LEU A 695 6.53 14.17 4.52
N ASP A 696 7.77 13.73 4.71
CA ASP A 696 8.76 13.57 3.65
C ASP A 696 8.34 12.47 2.64
N ARG A 697 7.86 11.31 3.13
CA ARG A 697 7.30 10.24 2.28
C ARG A 697 6.10 10.70 1.47
N TRP A 698 5.28 11.60 2.04
CA TRP A 698 4.16 12.22 1.35
C TRP A 698 4.54 13.42 0.47
N GLN A 699 5.83 13.77 0.40
CA GLN A 699 6.37 14.90 -0.35
C GLN A 699 5.84 16.27 0.10
N LEU A 700 5.44 16.37 1.37
CA LEU A 700 4.93 17.58 2.01
C LEU A 700 6.08 18.42 2.62
N TRP A 701 7.13 18.66 1.83
CA TRP A 701 8.38 19.29 2.27
C TRP A 701 8.19 20.68 2.88
N HIS A 702 7.30 21.49 2.28
CA HIS A 702 6.98 22.83 2.78
C HIS A 702 6.33 22.80 4.15
N TYR A 703 5.47 21.82 4.39
CA TYR A 703 4.80 21.63 5.67
C TYR A 703 5.78 21.10 6.72
N ARG A 704 6.67 20.18 6.34
CA ARG A 704 7.77 19.74 7.21
C ARG A 704 8.64 20.92 7.64
N ALA A 705 9.02 21.80 6.72
CA ALA A 705 9.84 22.97 7.03
C ALA A 705 9.14 23.94 8.00
N LYS A 706 7.83 24.17 7.86
CA LYS A 706 7.05 24.97 8.82
C LYS A 706 7.04 24.34 10.21
N LEU A 707 6.83 23.03 10.30
CA LEU A 707 6.89 22.30 11.56
C LEU A 707 8.30 22.40 12.21
N ASP A 708 9.37 22.40 11.42
CA ASP A 708 10.76 22.58 11.90
C ASP A 708 10.93 23.96 12.54
N ILE A 709 10.37 24.99 11.90
CA ILE A 709 10.42 26.38 12.39
C ILE A 709 9.70 26.49 13.74
N ILE A 710 8.48 25.95 13.87
CA ILE A 710 7.70 26.00 15.11
C ILE A 710 8.43 25.26 16.23
N TRP A 711 8.93 24.05 15.94
CA TRP A 711 9.66 23.25 16.92
C TRP A 711 10.88 23.97 17.48
N HIS A 712 11.69 24.60 16.62
CA HIS A 712 12.91 25.30 17.04
C HIS A 712 12.68 26.75 17.52
N GLN A 713 11.53 27.36 17.24
CA GLN A 713 11.14 28.61 17.88
C GLN A 713 10.91 28.42 19.38
N ASN A 714 10.26 27.29 19.73
CA ASN A 714 9.90 26.97 21.10
C ASN A 714 11.08 26.32 21.87
N ASP A 715 11.97 25.59 21.20
CA ASP A 715 13.17 25.02 21.79
C ASP A 715 14.40 25.93 21.63
N THR A 716 14.65 26.80 22.61
CA THR A 716 15.84 27.67 22.64
C THR A 716 17.14 26.92 22.97
N SER A 717 17.09 25.64 23.35
CA SER A 717 18.27 24.87 23.76
C SER A 717 19.04 24.29 22.56
N THR A 718 18.37 24.01 21.46
CA THR A 718 18.98 23.42 20.25
C THR A 718 19.12 24.46 19.13
N ARG A 719 20.34 24.98 18.93
CA ARG A 719 20.64 25.75 17.72
C ARG A 719 20.72 24.81 16.53
N VAL A 720 19.81 24.96 15.56
CA VAL A 720 19.90 24.26 14.28
C VAL A 720 21.22 24.64 13.61
N PRO A 721 22.13 23.67 13.35
CA PRO A 721 23.35 23.96 12.62
C PRO A 721 22.98 24.42 11.21
N SER A 722 23.63 25.49 10.73
CA SER A 722 23.45 25.96 9.36
C SER A 722 23.77 24.81 8.40
N GLN A 723 22.82 24.40 7.57
CA GLN A 723 23.03 23.31 6.59
C GLN A 723 23.69 23.81 5.30
N ALA A 724 23.69 25.12 5.08
CA ALA A 724 24.39 25.78 3.99
C ALA A 724 25.48 26.71 4.53
N PHE A 725 26.66 26.66 3.92
CA PHE A 725 27.77 27.56 4.24
C PHE A 725 28.25 28.21 2.95
N ILE A 726 28.45 29.52 2.99
CA ILE A 726 29.10 30.23 1.89
C ILE A 726 30.59 30.24 2.17
N SER A 727 31.40 29.73 1.25
CA SER A 727 32.85 29.71 1.35
C SER A 727 33.50 30.70 0.39
N CYS A 728 34.67 31.21 0.77
CA CYS A 728 35.47 32.06 -0.10
C CYS A 728 36.18 31.20 -1.15
N ASN A 729 35.96 31.47 -2.45
CA ASN A 729 36.66 30.79 -3.55
C ASN A 729 38.19 30.89 -3.49
N PHE A 730 38.75 31.87 -2.78
CA PHE A 730 40.20 32.04 -2.69
C PHE A 730 40.87 31.24 -1.57
N CYS A 731 40.23 31.12 -0.40
CA CYS A 731 40.85 30.47 0.76
C CYS A 731 40.04 29.32 1.35
N GLY A 732 38.87 28.99 0.77
CA GLY A 732 37.99 27.91 1.20
C GLY A 732 37.28 28.13 2.55
N LYS A 733 37.64 29.18 3.30
CA LYS A 733 37.04 29.48 4.62
C LYS A 733 35.63 30.05 4.47
N SER A 734 34.74 29.71 5.41
CA SER A 734 33.38 30.26 5.47
C SER A 734 33.39 31.78 5.65
N ILE A 735 32.54 32.48 4.91
CA ILE A 735 32.32 33.93 5.05
C ILE A 735 31.18 34.25 6.02
N ALA A 736 30.40 33.26 6.45
CA ALA A 736 29.31 33.45 7.39
C ALA A 736 29.87 33.69 8.80
N CYS A 737 29.74 34.93 9.31
CA CYS A 737 30.15 35.36 10.64
C CYS A 737 29.29 34.80 11.79
N ASN A 738 28.82 33.56 11.69
CA ASN A 738 27.98 32.92 12.72
C ASN A 738 28.76 31.92 13.61
N LEU A 739 30.09 31.84 13.50
CA LEU A 739 30.88 31.23 14.55
C LEU A 739 31.19 32.27 15.64
N PRO A 740 30.97 31.97 16.93
CA PRO A 740 31.54 32.78 17.99
C PRO A 740 33.04 32.81 17.74
N MET A 741 33.63 34.01 17.62
CA MET A 741 35.07 34.13 17.74
C MET A 741 35.45 33.44 19.05
N VAL A 742 36.16 32.32 18.94
CA VAL A 742 36.85 31.70 20.07
C VAL A 742 37.67 32.81 20.71
N GLN A 743 37.24 33.26 21.89
CA GLN A 743 38.01 34.11 22.76
C GLN A 743 39.33 33.38 23.02
N ARG A 744 40.37 33.72 22.28
CA ARG A 744 41.73 33.51 22.78
C ARG A 744 41.88 34.48 23.95
N SER A 745 41.79 33.91 25.14
CA SER A 745 42.21 34.46 26.42
C SER A 745 43.31 35.52 26.28
N LEU A 746 42.93 36.78 26.47
CA LEU A 746 43.80 37.84 26.91
C LEU A 746 43.17 38.45 28.18
N PRO A 747 43.93 38.67 29.25
CA PRO A 747 43.38 39.03 30.54
C PRO A 747 42.92 40.50 30.57
N PHE A 748 41.69 40.66 31.06
CA PHE A 748 41.15 41.76 31.86
C PHE A 748 41.95 43.07 31.89
N MET A 749 41.47 44.09 31.18
CA MET A 749 41.58 45.50 31.58
C MET A 749 40.25 46.21 31.30
N SER A 750 39.79 46.91 32.32
CA SER A 750 38.47 47.48 32.54
C SER A 750 38.26 48.84 31.85
N GLY A 751 37.06 49.04 31.28
CA GLY A 751 36.55 50.36 30.86
C GLY A 751 35.24 50.23 30.07
N PRO A 752 34.15 50.95 30.42
CA PRO A 752 32.86 50.83 29.74
C PRO A 752 32.83 51.75 28.51
N MET A 753 32.93 51.17 27.33
CA MET A 753 32.52 51.82 26.08
C MET A 753 31.45 50.96 25.44
N ALA A 754 30.23 51.50 25.43
CA ALA A 754 29.08 50.97 24.72
C ALA A 754 29.44 50.74 23.25
N ALA A 755 29.67 49.49 22.86
CA ALA A 755 29.83 49.11 21.47
C ALA A 755 28.44 48.91 20.86
N ASN A 756 27.97 49.94 20.14
CA ASN A 756 26.90 49.80 19.15
C ASN A 756 27.16 48.56 18.29
N PHE A 757 26.24 47.59 18.31
CA PHE A 757 26.23 46.41 17.43
C PHE A 757 25.89 46.81 15.99
N ASN A 758 26.73 47.61 15.35
CA ASN A 758 26.78 47.67 13.90
C ASN A 758 27.50 46.41 13.43
N ARG A 759 26.74 45.42 12.92
CA ARG A 759 27.30 44.25 12.25
C ARG A 759 28.36 44.73 11.23
N PRO A 760 29.62 44.29 11.30
CA PRO A 760 30.64 44.74 10.35
C PRO A 760 30.21 44.30 8.94
N LYS A 761 30.06 45.26 8.03
CA LYS A 761 29.76 45.00 6.62
C LYS A 761 30.93 44.21 6.03
N VAL A 762 30.73 42.92 5.80
CA VAL A 762 31.76 42.01 5.27
C VAL A 762 31.87 42.27 3.76
N THR A 763 32.60 43.30 3.35
CA THR A 763 32.88 43.59 1.93
C THR A 763 34.11 42.83 1.40
N CYS A 764 34.83 42.14 2.29
CA CYS A 764 35.97 41.30 2.00
C CYS A 764 35.93 40.01 2.84
N CYS A 765 36.57 38.95 2.37
CA CYS A 765 36.62 37.67 3.08
C CYS A 765 37.31 37.83 4.46
N PRO A 766 36.69 37.41 5.58
CA PRO A 766 37.32 37.51 6.91
C PRO A 766 38.65 36.74 7.02
N GLY A 767 38.77 35.61 6.33
CA GLY A 767 39.95 34.76 6.38
C GLY A 767 41.17 35.22 5.55
N CYS A 768 40.97 35.78 4.35
CA CYS A 768 42.05 36.17 3.44
C CYS A 768 42.02 37.64 2.99
N ARG A 769 41.04 38.42 3.46
CA ARG A 769 40.82 39.85 3.16
C ARG A 769 40.65 40.21 1.68
N LYS A 770 40.56 39.23 0.77
CA LYS A 770 40.23 39.48 -0.65
C LYS A 770 38.77 39.99 -0.79
N PRO A 771 38.49 40.89 -1.74
CA PRO A 771 37.16 41.47 -1.92
C PRO A 771 36.13 40.40 -2.29
N LEU A 772 34.90 40.56 -1.81
CA LEU A 772 33.78 39.70 -2.21
C LEU A 772 33.27 40.06 -3.63
N PRO A 773 32.48 39.17 -4.28
CA PRO A 773 31.93 39.43 -5.60
C PRO A 773 31.19 40.77 -5.69
N ARG A 774 31.27 41.40 -6.86
CA ARG A 774 30.63 42.68 -7.16
C ARG A 774 29.35 42.47 -7.94
N CYS A 775 28.40 43.36 -7.74
CA CYS A 775 27.26 43.46 -8.65
C CYS A 775 27.75 43.86 -10.04
N ALA A 776 27.29 43.15 -11.07
CA ALA A 776 27.65 43.44 -12.47
C ALA A 776 27.27 44.85 -12.92
N LEU A 777 26.25 45.46 -12.28
CA LEU A 777 25.68 46.74 -12.67
C LEU A 777 26.22 47.89 -11.80
N CYS A 778 26.02 47.84 -10.48
CA CYS A 778 26.48 48.92 -9.59
C CYS A 778 27.94 48.78 -9.13
N LEU A 779 28.60 47.65 -9.44
CA LEU A 779 30.01 47.36 -9.12
C LEU A 779 30.37 47.38 -7.63
N THR A 780 29.38 47.47 -6.74
CA THR A 780 29.61 47.39 -5.29
C THR A 780 29.73 45.94 -4.84
N ASN A 781 30.57 45.71 -3.81
CA ASN A 781 30.81 44.37 -3.28
C ASN A 781 29.59 43.87 -2.48
N LEU A 782 29.37 42.55 -2.51
CA LEU A 782 28.45 41.82 -1.63
C LEU A 782 28.57 42.31 -0.17
N GLY A 783 27.43 42.54 0.49
CA GLY A 783 27.35 43.14 1.83
C GLY A 783 27.08 44.65 1.84
N THR A 784 27.03 45.27 0.66
CA THR A 784 26.56 46.66 0.47
C THR A 784 25.11 46.63 -0.02
N PRO A 785 24.16 47.38 0.58
CA PRO A 785 22.80 47.53 0.05
C PRO A 785 22.81 48.13 -1.36
N SER A 786 21.74 47.94 -2.13
CA SER A 786 21.65 48.37 -3.54
C SER A 786 21.66 49.89 -3.74
N GLY A 787 21.59 50.67 -2.66
CA GLY A 787 21.53 52.13 -2.69
C GLY A 787 20.13 52.68 -2.97
N THR A 788 19.26 51.89 -3.61
CA THR A 788 17.84 52.19 -3.86
C THR A 788 16.99 52.17 -2.58
N GLY A 789 17.36 51.39 -1.56
CA GLY A 789 16.65 51.31 -0.27
C GLY A 789 16.91 52.47 0.72
N LEU A 790 17.79 53.43 0.41
CA LEU A 790 18.16 54.51 1.34
C LEU A 790 17.09 55.60 1.50
N TYR A 791 16.05 55.63 0.67
CA TYR A 791 15.00 56.65 0.72
C TYR A 791 13.73 56.25 1.47
N HIS A 792 13.55 54.97 1.86
CA HIS A 792 12.27 54.50 2.43
C HIS A 792 12.30 53.94 3.87
N HIS A 793 13.46 53.81 4.52
CA HIS A 793 13.53 53.24 5.88
C HIS A 793 13.86 54.26 6.95
N LYS A 794 12.92 55.19 7.17
CA LYS A 794 12.92 56.06 8.36
C LYS A 794 11.62 55.95 9.15
N GLU A 795 11.04 54.77 9.29
CA GLU A 795 9.94 54.58 10.23
C GLU A 795 9.84 53.14 10.77
N LYS A 796 9.89 53.05 12.10
CA LYS A 796 9.48 51.98 13.03
C LYS A 796 9.93 50.53 12.73
N LEU A 797 10.92 50.04 13.48
CA LEU A 797 11.20 48.60 13.56
C LEU A 797 10.96 48.09 14.99
N GLY A 798 9.85 47.37 15.14
CA GLY A 798 9.66 46.36 16.18
C GLY A 798 10.45 45.08 15.85
N LEU A 799 10.31 44.07 16.71
CA LEU A 799 11.17 42.89 16.84
C LEU A 799 11.31 41.98 15.58
N ASP A 800 10.50 42.21 14.53
CA ASP A 800 10.45 41.39 13.30
C ASP A 800 11.53 41.73 12.25
N SER A 801 12.38 42.73 12.49
CA SER A 801 13.32 43.26 11.49
C SER A 801 14.68 42.54 11.42
N LYS A 802 14.71 41.21 11.38
CA LYS A 802 16.00 40.46 11.31
C LYS A 802 16.48 40.15 9.89
N LEU A 803 15.66 40.34 8.86
CA LEU A 803 16.00 40.05 7.46
C LEU A 803 16.01 41.32 6.61
N SER A 804 17.01 41.46 5.74
CA SER A 804 17.02 42.51 4.72
C SER A 804 15.91 42.26 3.70
N PRO A 805 15.23 43.30 3.20
CA PRO A 805 14.25 43.17 2.11
C PRO A 805 14.83 42.38 0.93
N PHE A 806 14.00 41.58 0.25
CA PHE A 806 14.43 40.73 -0.87
C PHE A 806 15.13 41.52 -1.99
N GLN A 807 14.76 42.78 -2.20
CA GLN A 807 15.34 43.66 -3.21
C GLN A 807 16.84 43.96 -2.98
N ASP A 808 17.30 43.92 -1.72
CA ASP A 808 18.70 44.11 -1.34
C ASP A 808 19.52 42.82 -1.41
N TRP A 809 18.89 41.67 -1.71
CA TRP A 809 19.59 40.40 -1.78
C TRP A 809 20.52 40.36 -2.99
N PHE A 810 21.53 39.51 -2.91
CA PHE A 810 22.47 39.30 -3.99
C PHE A 810 22.16 37.95 -4.66
N SER A 811 21.92 37.96 -5.96
CA SER A 811 21.64 36.77 -6.78
C SER A 811 22.70 36.60 -7.86
N TRP A 812 22.90 35.37 -8.34
CA TRP A 812 23.87 35.06 -9.39
C TRP A 812 23.40 33.89 -10.25
N CYS A 813 23.80 33.90 -11.52
CA CYS A 813 23.54 32.81 -12.43
C CYS A 813 24.47 31.63 -12.14
N GLN A 814 23.93 30.41 -12.05
CA GLN A 814 24.75 29.21 -11.82
C GLN A 814 25.61 28.82 -13.05
N SER A 815 25.24 29.28 -14.25
CA SER A 815 26.00 29.01 -15.49
C SER A 815 27.22 29.92 -15.64
N CYS A 816 27.01 31.25 -15.69
CA CYS A 816 28.11 32.19 -15.89
C CYS A 816 28.76 32.69 -14.61
N ARG A 817 28.16 32.42 -13.43
CA ARG A 817 28.61 32.88 -12.10
C ARG A 817 28.66 34.40 -11.92
N HIS A 818 28.14 35.16 -12.87
CA HIS A 818 27.91 36.59 -12.74
C HIS A 818 26.62 36.84 -11.97
N GLY A 819 26.58 37.95 -11.25
CA GLY A 819 25.47 38.27 -10.37
C GLY A 819 25.48 39.71 -9.92
N GLY A 820 24.53 40.04 -9.05
CA GLY A 820 24.29 41.38 -8.57
C GLY A 820 23.14 41.44 -7.61
N HIS A 821 22.81 42.67 -7.21
CA HIS A 821 21.61 42.89 -6.43
C HIS A 821 20.37 42.50 -7.21
N VAL A 822 19.40 41.89 -6.53
CA VAL A 822 18.16 41.42 -7.12
C VAL A 822 17.41 42.57 -7.79
N SER A 823 17.33 43.75 -7.17
CA SER A 823 16.75 44.96 -7.76
C SER A 823 17.38 45.32 -9.12
N HIS A 824 18.69 45.52 -9.16
CA HIS A 824 19.41 45.86 -10.39
C HIS A 824 19.30 44.76 -11.46
N LEU A 825 19.32 43.49 -11.06
CA LEU A 825 19.19 42.38 -12.01
C LEU A 825 17.78 42.32 -12.61
N PHE A 826 16.72 42.56 -11.84
CA PHE A 826 15.36 42.66 -12.38
C PHE A 826 15.24 43.80 -13.38
N GLU A 827 15.68 45.01 -13.01
CA GLU A 827 15.65 46.17 -13.92
C GLU A 827 16.40 45.90 -15.23
N TRP A 828 17.54 45.21 -15.18
CA TRP A 828 18.29 44.85 -16.38
C TRP A 828 17.56 43.81 -17.25
N PHE A 829 17.02 42.75 -16.63
CA PHE A 829 16.38 41.65 -17.35
C PHE A 829 14.97 41.97 -17.85
N ASP A 830 14.35 43.04 -17.37
CA ASP A 830 13.11 43.58 -17.96
C ASP A 830 13.34 44.07 -19.41
N GLU A 831 14.53 44.59 -19.70
CA GLU A 831 14.87 45.14 -21.02
C GLU A 831 15.84 44.24 -21.84
N HIS A 832 16.56 43.32 -21.20
CA HIS A 832 17.64 42.54 -21.83
C HIS A 832 17.53 41.05 -21.53
N SER A 833 17.80 40.17 -22.51
CA SER A 833 17.82 38.71 -22.30
C SER A 833 19.20 38.13 -21.95
N GLU A 834 20.25 38.92 -22.17
CA GLU A 834 21.66 38.52 -22.01
C GLU A 834 22.28 39.05 -20.71
N CYS A 835 23.34 38.38 -20.25
CA CYS A 835 24.06 38.73 -19.03
C CYS A 835 24.62 40.16 -19.06
N PRO A 836 24.48 40.97 -17.99
CA PRO A 836 24.96 42.35 -17.93
C PRO A 836 26.49 42.52 -17.96
N VAL A 837 27.25 41.43 -18.02
CA VAL A 837 28.72 41.46 -18.01
C VAL A 837 29.21 41.47 -19.46
N THR A 838 29.98 42.49 -19.81
CA THR A 838 30.55 42.66 -21.15
C THR A 838 31.35 41.42 -21.57
N GLY A 839 31.05 40.90 -22.76
CA GLY A 839 31.68 39.70 -23.30
C GLY A 839 31.09 38.37 -22.82
N CYS A 840 30.03 38.37 -22.00
CA CYS A 840 29.32 37.18 -21.59
C CYS A 840 28.02 36.99 -22.39
N THR A 841 27.96 35.97 -23.25
CA THR A 841 26.78 35.65 -24.10
C THR A 841 25.76 34.72 -23.40
N CYS A 842 25.71 34.74 -22.06
CA CYS A 842 24.85 33.84 -21.32
C CYS A 842 23.41 34.39 -21.23
N ASN A 843 22.43 33.62 -21.72
CA ASN A 843 21.00 33.90 -21.53
C ASN A 843 20.54 33.48 -20.14
N CYS A 844 20.86 34.29 -19.14
CA CYS A 844 20.63 33.99 -17.72
C CYS A 844 19.15 33.71 -17.38
N VAL A 845 18.20 34.42 -18.00
CA VAL A 845 16.75 34.31 -17.73
C VAL A 845 16.19 32.97 -18.22
N SER A 846 16.44 32.62 -19.48
CA SER A 846 15.93 31.38 -20.11
C SER A 846 16.41 30.07 -19.45
N ARG A 847 17.44 30.16 -18.61
CA ARG A 847 18.05 29.03 -17.92
C ARG A 847 17.57 28.90 -16.48
N ASP A 848 16.70 29.78 -16.00
CA ASP A 848 16.04 29.61 -14.72
C ASP A 848 15.05 28.44 -14.80
N HIS A 849 15.18 27.49 -13.88
CA HIS A 849 14.43 26.23 -13.92
C HIS A 849 12.94 26.41 -13.59
N LEU A 850 12.55 27.54 -12.99
CA LEU A 850 11.18 27.81 -12.56
C LEU A 850 10.22 28.08 -13.73
N GLU A 851 10.64 28.75 -14.81
CA GLU A 851 9.79 28.95 -16.00
C GLU A 851 9.53 27.65 -16.78
N ARG A 852 10.44 26.68 -16.71
CA ARG A 852 10.22 25.35 -17.30
C ARG A 852 9.13 24.55 -16.58
N LEU A 853 8.81 24.87 -15.33
CA LEU A 853 7.75 24.21 -14.56
C LEU A 853 6.38 24.83 -14.85
N SER A 854 6.29 26.14 -15.10
CA SER A 854 5.03 26.79 -15.49
C SER A 854 4.60 26.42 -16.92
N LEU A 855 5.54 26.25 -17.85
CA LEU A 855 5.25 25.83 -19.23
C LEU A 855 4.88 24.35 -19.39
N LYS A 856 5.17 23.50 -18.39
CA LYS A 856 4.78 22.08 -18.40
C LYS A 856 3.43 21.80 -17.72
N ALA A 857 2.78 22.82 -17.15
CA ALA A 857 1.45 22.69 -16.56
C ALA A 857 0.29 22.90 -17.57
N VAL A 858 0.59 23.09 -18.86
CA VAL A 858 -0.40 23.34 -19.93
C VAL A 858 -0.19 22.42 -21.15
N VAL A 859 0.39 21.24 -20.98
CA VAL A 859 0.41 20.19 -22.04
C VAL A 859 -0.03 18.86 -21.47
#